data_AF-A0A820AH59-F1
#
_entry.id   AF-A0A820AH59-F1
#
_cell.length_a   1.000
_cell.length_b   1.000
_cell.length_c   1.000
_cell.angle_alpha   90.00
_cell.angle_beta   90.00
_cell.angle_gamma   90.00
#
_symmetry.space_group_name_H-M   'P 1'
#
loop_
_entity.id
_entity.type
_entity.pdbx_description
1 polymer ?
#
loop_
_entity_poly.entity_id
_entity_poly.type
_entity_poly.pdbx_seq_one_letter_code
_entity_poly.pdbx_strand_id
1 'polypeptide(L)'
;METMNGQEIALVRIRIIESDKSVDSTTASVVHRKRQKMEEAFRINQRKSRKARNDVAVQGTNDSSILSKVSMVKLGYFNDLFLREFVDKDVRRSPSINRGYYIRMKALEYALNMFYTVYDQKEVQIVNLGAGFDATWFRLDDERKQRTHFIDIDFPEVMQRKLALIEVRSRLNEQFEPIHTYSSLENFAVTNEKYSLIGVDMRDSLTLNTLLQTVKVDETKPTLLISEVVLTYMGRSSCNRVIQWILDFFQECILCTYEQILPDDGFGQVMVAHFAKLGSPLKCIHQYPTSESQVQRYTYLGFDFSLCVNMHNFYRNYLSTDEHNRIDKLEPFDEIEEWQSKCAHYILLFGLRTPSNISKQWFEQMNQDFTSIIYSKKENLNNNNNNSCSLNDEQVKPNIQFEIYPTTMTYAQRFGHQSILIDEKYVWTIGGFGTVDGRHRRLKTIEVLNIDNGDIQRLDNHLLGEYVFHTCHRSDNLILSFFGRKSPGTLNACASIDINTLQVTNFNEDEKILRRWRHCSCYIKETNKIIIFGGYISMSKSTNDTLCLQSNGQLIPSQFSQTRPTNRHSACFNAYKHMAVLSGGILENDEPTNEIWLLDTSKDIMNWTLFQTNGRVIPRYSHSADIIDDTLWLLGGMNANERRPPGLCKINLITGEVIEYIIPTMCGEQPIILYNHQTVLFNKTTFLILGGGGNCFSFGMI
;
A
#
# COMPACT_ATOMS: atom_id res chain seq x y z
N MET A 1 -18.57 -21.84 4.85
CA MET A 1 -19.05 -21.51 6.19
C MET A 1 -18.21 -22.28 7.18
N GLU A 2 -17.14 -21.67 7.66
CA GLU A 2 -16.46 -21.98 8.91
C GLU A 2 -16.06 -20.62 9.47
N THR A 3 -16.48 -20.39 10.71
CA THR A 3 -16.40 -19.14 11.45
C THR A 3 -14.94 -18.69 11.59
N MET A 4 -14.68 -17.42 11.21
CA MET A 4 -13.44 -16.73 11.56
C MET A 4 -13.24 -16.82 13.07
N ASN A 5 -12.20 -17.50 13.53
CA ASN A 5 -11.58 -17.13 14.81
C ASN A 5 -11.02 -15.73 14.57
N GLY A 6 -11.76 -14.70 14.97
CA GLY A 6 -11.29 -13.32 14.92
C GLY A 6 -10.01 -13.22 15.71
N GLN A 7 -8.92 -12.77 15.08
CA GLN A 7 -7.76 -12.32 15.82
C GLN A 7 -8.22 -11.16 16.72
N GLU A 8 -8.00 -11.27 18.02
CA GLU A 8 -8.41 -10.28 19.02
C GLU A 8 -7.58 -9.01 18.87
N ILE A 9 -7.90 -8.10 17.93
CA ILE A 9 -7.11 -6.88 17.73
C ILE A 9 -7.11 -6.05 19.02
N ALA A 10 -5.90 -5.79 19.51
CA ALA A 10 -5.62 -5.17 20.79
C ALA A 10 -5.49 -3.66 20.65
N LEU A 11 -6.07 -2.93 21.59
CA LEU A 11 -5.76 -1.52 21.80
C LEU A 11 -4.25 -1.40 22.10
N VAL A 12 -3.56 -0.41 21.54
CA VAL A 12 -2.12 -0.20 21.82
C VAL A 12 -1.96 1.07 22.65
N ARG A 13 -1.15 1.02 23.70
CA ARG A 13 -0.71 2.23 24.43
C ARG A 13 0.77 2.48 24.21
N ILE A 14 1.13 3.76 24.11
CA ILE A 14 2.51 4.24 24.10
C ILE A 14 2.71 5.08 25.35
N ARG A 15 3.68 4.71 26.18
CA ARG A 15 4.08 5.49 27.35
C ARG A 15 5.42 6.19 27.10
N ILE A 16 5.46 7.51 27.29
CA ILE A 16 6.71 8.27 27.33
C ILE A 16 7.29 8.13 28.73
N ILE A 17 8.52 7.64 28.84
CA ILE A 17 9.25 7.49 30.10
C ILE A 17 10.34 8.56 30.14
N GLU A 18 10.40 9.36 31.19
CA GLU A 18 11.58 10.19 31.49
C GLU A 18 12.62 9.28 32.20
N SER A 19 13.88 9.25 31.74
CA SER A 19 14.98 8.36 32.20
C SER A 19 15.11 8.30 33.75
N ASP A 20 15.40 7.18 34.41
CA ASP A 20 16.53 6.25 34.27
C ASP A 20 16.16 4.82 34.71
N LYS A 21 16.63 3.81 33.95
CA LYS A 21 17.18 2.49 34.38
C LYS A 21 16.99 1.43 33.30
N SER A 22 18.10 0.91 32.79
CA SER A 22 18.18 -0.28 31.95
C SER A 22 17.93 -1.55 32.79
N VAL A 23 17.03 -2.42 32.32
CA VAL A 23 16.87 -3.78 32.87
C VAL A 23 17.26 -4.78 31.78
N ASP A 24 18.33 -5.53 32.06
CA ASP A 24 18.80 -6.67 31.28
C ASP A 24 17.85 -7.86 31.42
N SER A 25 17.66 -8.61 30.34
CA SER A 25 17.16 -9.99 30.42
C SER A 25 17.94 -10.90 29.47
N THR A 26 18.64 -11.88 30.04
CA THR A 26 19.33 -12.95 29.32
C THR A 26 18.71 -14.32 29.61
N THR A 27 18.43 -15.02 28.52
CA THR A 27 18.56 -16.47 28.25
C THR A 27 17.69 -17.51 28.96
N ALA A 28 17.06 -18.38 28.14
CA ALA A 28 16.99 -19.83 28.40
C ALA A 28 16.98 -20.62 27.07
N SER A 29 17.66 -21.76 27.07
CA SER A 29 18.13 -22.56 25.93
C SER A 29 17.44 -23.93 25.76
N VAL A 30 17.21 -24.29 24.48
CA VAL A 30 17.41 -25.59 23.77
C VAL A 30 17.57 -26.88 24.58
N VAL A 31 16.78 -27.93 24.25
CA VAL A 31 17.13 -29.39 24.17
C VAL A 31 15.98 -30.11 23.42
N HIS A 32 16.07 -31.18 22.64
CA HIS A 32 17.03 -31.79 21.70
C HIS A 32 16.27 -32.93 20.99
N ARG A 33 16.74 -33.31 19.80
CA ARG A 33 16.14 -34.29 18.88
C ARG A 33 16.31 -35.74 19.37
N LYS A 34 15.37 -36.63 19.01
CA LYS A 34 15.63 -37.98 18.45
C LYS A 34 14.34 -38.70 18.02
N ARG A 35 14.00 -38.62 16.73
CA ARG A 35 13.12 -39.60 16.06
C ARG A 35 13.34 -39.63 14.54
N GLN A 36 14.60 -39.66 14.12
CA GLN A 36 14.98 -39.67 12.71
C GLN A 36 15.25 -41.10 12.26
N LYS A 37 14.31 -41.69 11.50
CA LYS A 37 14.53 -42.57 10.33
C LYS A 37 13.26 -43.25 9.80
N MET A 38 12.16 -43.31 10.57
CA MET A 38 10.81 -43.61 10.03
C MET A 38 9.99 -42.36 9.69
N GLU A 39 10.24 -41.23 10.37
CA GLU A 39 9.62 -39.93 10.06
C GLU A 39 10.09 -39.36 8.72
N GLU A 40 11.21 -39.80 8.17
CA GLU A 40 11.79 -39.22 6.96
C GLU A 40 11.03 -39.63 5.70
N ALA A 41 10.63 -40.89 5.57
CA ALA A 41 9.79 -41.36 4.46
C ALA A 41 8.36 -40.77 4.53
N PHE A 42 7.78 -40.64 5.73
CA PHE A 42 6.47 -40.00 5.93
C PHE A 42 6.52 -38.48 5.72
N ARG A 43 7.58 -37.80 6.18
CA ARG A 43 7.84 -36.39 5.89
C ARG A 43 8.11 -36.16 4.41
N ILE A 44 8.77 -37.08 3.70
CA ILE A 44 8.98 -36.98 2.25
C ILE A 44 7.64 -37.09 1.51
N ASN A 45 6.77 -38.03 1.87
CA ASN A 45 5.44 -38.16 1.27
C ASN A 45 4.51 -36.98 1.63
N GLN A 46 4.54 -36.50 2.88
CA GLN A 46 3.84 -35.25 3.26
C GLN A 46 4.42 -34.02 2.56
N ARG A 47 5.75 -33.95 2.34
CA ARG A 47 6.38 -32.86 1.59
C ARG A 47 6.02 -32.91 0.11
N LYS A 48 5.94 -34.10 -0.49
CA LYS A 48 5.46 -34.30 -1.87
C LYS A 48 3.98 -33.92 -2.00
N SER A 49 3.12 -34.37 -1.09
CA SER A 49 1.69 -34.02 -1.10
C SER A 49 1.44 -32.53 -0.80
N ARG A 50 2.23 -31.93 0.09
CA ARG A 50 2.18 -30.48 0.38
C ARG A 50 2.73 -29.65 -0.77
N LYS A 51 3.80 -30.10 -1.44
CA LYS A 51 4.33 -29.46 -2.65
C LYS A 51 3.29 -29.47 -3.76
N ALA A 52 2.66 -30.62 -4.04
CA ALA A 52 1.60 -30.72 -5.03
C ALA A 52 0.39 -29.82 -4.70
N ARG A 53 -0.06 -29.78 -3.44
CA ARG A 53 -1.13 -28.86 -2.99
C ARG A 53 -0.75 -27.38 -3.15
N ASN A 54 0.49 -27.01 -2.83
CA ASN A 54 0.98 -25.64 -3.01
C ASN A 54 1.11 -25.28 -4.49
N ASP A 55 1.57 -26.20 -5.34
CA ASP A 55 1.68 -25.96 -6.78
C ASP A 55 0.27 -25.75 -7.39
N VAL A 56 -0.75 -26.53 -6.98
CA VAL A 56 -2.17 -26.29 -7.36
C VAL A 56 -2.69 -24.94 -6.86
N ALA A 57 -2.38 -24.55 -5.62
CA ALA A 57 -2.77 -23.25 -5.08
C ALA A 57 -2.11 -22.08 -5.84
N VAL A 58 -0.84 -22.25 -6.25
CA VAL A 58 -0.12 -21.30 -7.11
C VAL A 58 -0.80 -21.21 -8.48
N GLN A 59 -1.21 -22.33 -9.08
CA GLN A 59 -1.99 -22.30 -10.34
C GLN A 59 -3.31 -21.53 -10.18
N GLY A 60 -3.98 -21.63 -9.03
CA GLY A 60 -5.20 -20.87 -8.71
C GLY A 60 -4.99 -19.34 -8.64
N THR A 61 -3.74 -18.87 -8.48
CA THR A 61 -3.45 -17.42 -8.52
C THR A 61 -3.66 -16.82 -9.90
N ASN A 62 -3.47 -17.59 -10.98
CA ASN A 62 -3.80 -17.18 -12.34
C ASN A 62 -5.27 -16.79 -12.46
N ASP A 63 -6.17 -17.66 -11.98
CA ASP A 63 -7.62 -17.47 -12.09
C ASP A 63 -8.10 -16.22 -11.33
N SER A 64 -7.49 -15.90 -10.18
CA SER A 64 -7.79 -14.66 -9.45
C SER A 64 -7.26 -13.40 -10.15
N SER A 65 -6.03 -13.50 -10.69
CA SER A 65 -5.34 -12.41 -11.38
C SER A 65 -6.06 -12.00 -12.66
N ILE A 66 -6.42 -12.97 -13.50
CA ILE A 66 -7.09 -12.70 -14.79
C ILE A 66 -8.46 -12.05 -14.59
N LEU A 67 -9.24 -12.49 -13.60
CA LEU A 67 -10.54 -11.87 -13.27
C LEU A 67 -10.39 -10.40 -12.84
N SER A 68 -9.27 -10.08 -12.18
CA SER A 68 -8.99 -8.70 -11.74
C SER A 68 -8.51 -7.82 -12.91
N LYS A 69 -7.71 -8.37 -13.84
CA LYS A 69 -7.39 -7.71 -15.12
C LYS A 69 -8.65 -7.47 -15.97
N VAL A 70 -9.58 -8.43 -16.02
CA VAL A 70 -10.85 -8.26 -16.78
C VAL A 70 -11.77 -7.21 -16.13
N SER A 71 -11.86 -7.19 -14.79
CA SER A 71 -12.63 -6.17 -14.05
C SER A 71 -12.23 -4.75 -14.43
N MET A 72 -10.93 -4.45 -14.40
CA MET A 72 -10.44 -3.09 -14.68
C MET A 72 -10.55 -2.71 -16.16
N VAL A 73 -10.34 -3.66 -17.09
CA VAL A 73 -10.55 -3.43 -18.54
C VAL A 73 -12.00 -3.09 -18.83
N LYS A 74 -12.96 -3.84 -18.27
CA LYS A 74 -14.39 -3.59 -18.44
C LYS A 74 -14.82 -2.19 -17.98
N LEU A 75 -14.11 -1.64 -16.99
CA LEU A 75 -14.34 -0.31 -16.44
C LEU A 75 -13.56 0.79 -17.17
N GLY A 76 -12.85 0.46 -18.25
CA GLY A 76 -12.15 1.43 -19.10
C GLY A 76 -10.78 1.87 -18.56
N TYR A 77 -10.21 1.18 -17.57
CA TYR A 77 -8.86 1.50 -17.10
C TYR A 77 -7.81 1.25 -18.19
N PHE A 78 -7.94 0.12 -18.89
CA PHE A 78 -6.99 -0.34 -19.89
C PHE A 78 -7.75 -0.91 -21.09
N ASN A 79 -7.24 -0.71 -22.30
CA ASN A 79 -7.86 -1.26 -23.51
C ASN A 79 -7.25 -2.63 -23.84
N ASP A 80 -8.01 -3.69 -23.63
CA ASP A 80 -7.63 -5.05 -24.00
C ASP A 80 -8.87 -5.81 -24.45
N LEU A 81 -8.91 -6.18 -25.73
CA LEU A 81 -10.06 -6.85 -26.31
C LEU A 81 -9.97 -8.39 -26.23
N PHE A 82 -8.89 -8.93 -25.67
CA PHE A 82 -8.57 -10.36 -25.67
C PHE A 82 -8.64 -10.99 -24.29
N LEU A 83 -8.36 -10.25 -23.21
CA LEU A 83 -8.42 -10.80 -21.84
C LEU A 83 -9.78 -11.43 -21.50
N ARG A 84 -10.88 -10.90 -22.06
CA ARG A 84 -12.23 -11.45 -21.85
C ARG A 84 -12.43 -12.83 -22.46
N GLU A 85 -11.65 -13.20 -23.48
CA GLU A 85 -11.71 -14.51 -24.14
C GLU A 85 -11.16 -15.63 -23.25
N PHE A 86 -10.35 -15.29 -22.24
CA PHE A 86 -9.71 -16.24 -21.32
C PHE A 86 -10.51 -16.48 -20.02
N VAL A 87 -11.68 -15.87 -19.86
CA VAL A 87 -12.53 -16.06 -18.68
C VAL A 87 -13.97 -16.27 -19.11
N ASP A 88 -14.74 -17.06 -18.34
CA ASP A 88 -16.18 -17.16 -18.56
C ASP A 88 -16.98 -16.25 -17.61
N LYS A 89 -16.40 -15.91 -16.47
CA LYS A 89 -17.07 -15.16 -15.39
C LYS A 89 -16.71 -13.69 -15.43
N ASP A 90 -17.74 -12.85 -15.25
CA ASP A 90 -17.57 -11.44 -14.96
C ASP A 90 -17.55 -11.22 -13.45
N VAL A 91 -16.47 -10.65 -12.94
CA VAL A 91 -16.36 -10.27 -11.53
C VAL A 91 -15.91 -8.82 -11.43
N ARG A 92 -16.67 -8.00 -10.71
CA ARG A 92 -16.26 -6.63 -10.38
C ARG A 92 -15.38 -6.63 -9.13
N ARG A 93 -14.25 -5.94 -9.18
CA ARG A 93 -13.35 -5.68 -8.05
C ARG A 93 -13.57 -4.28 -7.46
N SER A 94 -12.99 -4.03 -6.29
CA SER A 94 -12.99 -2.69 -5.70
C SER A 94 -12.14 -1.71 -6.53
N PRO A 95 -12.40 -0.39 -6.44
CA PRO A 95 -11.61 0.62 -7.12
C PRO A 95 -10.10 0.50 -6.83
N SER A 96 -9.71 0.25 -5.58
CA SER A 96 -8.31 -0.02 -5.20
C SER A 96 -7.70 -1.15 -6.01
N ILE A 97 -8.37 -2.32 -6.10
CA ILE A 97 -7.88 -3.45 -6.87
C ILE A 97 -7.77 -3.10 -8.36
N ASN A 98 -8.78 -2.44 -8.93
CA ASN A 98 -8.77 -2.05 -10.35
C ASN A 98 -7.57 -1.13 -10.66
N ARG A 99 -7.35 -0.08 -9.86
CA ARG A 99 -6.18 0.80 -9.96
C ARG A 99 -4.87 0.01 -9.85
N GLY A 100 -4.81 -0.97 -8.95
CA GLY A 100 -3.61 -1.80 -8.76
C GLY A 100 -3.29 -2.75 -9.90
N TYR A 101 -4.29 -3.28 -10.58
CA TYR A 101 -4.09 -4.07 -11.79
C TYR A 101 -3.84 -3.19 -13.01
N TYR A 102 -4.40 -1.98 -13.05
CA TYR A 102 -4.08 -0.99 -14.07
C TYR A 102 -2.59 -0.62 -14.04
N ILE A 103 -2.06 -0.23 -12.87
CA ILE A 103 -0.63 0.15 -12.80
C ILE A 103 0.30 -1.03 -13.08
N ARG A 104 -0.11 -2.24 -12.70
CA ARG A 104 0.58 -3.50 -13.04
C ARG A 104 0.68 -3.69 -14.55
N MET A 105 -0.42 -3.50 -15.28
CA MET A 105 -0.43 -3.59 -16.76
C MET A 105 0.39 -2.47 -17.41
N LYS A 106 0.31 -1.23 -16.92
CA LYS A 106 1.14 -0.12 -17.41
C LYS A 106 2.63 -0.36 -17.20
N ALA A 107 3.03 -0.97 -16.09
CA ALA A 107 4.43 -1.31 -15.82
C ALA A 107 5.00 -2.33 -16.83
N LEU A 108 4.20 -3.34 -17.21
CA LEU A 108 4.62 -4.31 -18.22
C LEU A 108 4.57 -3.74 -19.64
N GLU A 109 3.57 -2.92 -19.94
CA GLU A 109 3.51 -2.16 -21.20
C GLU A 109 4.72 -1.24 -21.36
N TYR A 110 5.15 -0.59 -20.28
CA TYR A 110 6.38 0.20 -20.25
C TYR A 110 7.61 -0.65 -20.59
N ALA A 111 7.77 -1.81 -19.95
CA ALA A 111 8.87 -2.73 -20.23
C ALA A 111 8.90 -3.18 -21.70
N LEU A 112 7.75 -3.53 -22.26
CA LEU A 112 7.60 -3.93 -23.67
C LEU A 112 7.93 -2.78 -24.62
N ASN A 113 7.38 -1.59 -24.39
CA ASN A 113 7.61 -0.44 -25.24
C ASN A 113 9.08 -0.04 -25.21
N MET A 114 9.70 0.02 -24.03
CA MET A 114 11.12 0.34 -23.90
C MET A 114 12.00 -0.68 -24.63
N PHE A 115 11.66 -1.97 -24.52
CA PHE A 115 12.35 -3.03 -25.25
C PHE A 115 12.30 -2.82 -26.76
N TYR A 116 11.11 -2.57 -27.31
CA TYR A 116 10.96 -2.32 -28.74
C TYR A 116 11.64 -1.03 -29.21
N THR A 117 11.68 0.02 -28.39
CA THR A 117 12.38 1.28 -28.68
C THR A 117 13.89 1.10 -28.71
N VAL A 118 14.46 0.37 -27.74
CA VAL A 118 15.92 0.17 -27.65
C VAL A 118 16.42 -0.80 -28.74
N TYR A 119 15.60 -1.80 -29.09
CA TYR A 119 15.87 -2.74 -30.17
C TYR A 119 15.03 -2.43 -31.41
N ASP A 120 15.00 -1.16 -31.80
CA ASP A 120 14.25 -0.72 -32.96
C ASP A 120 14.71 -1.47 -34.23
N GLN A 121 13.73 -1.84 -35.06
CA GLN A 121 13.91 -2.59 -36.32
C GLN A 121 14.67 -3.93 -36.24
N LYS A 122 14.98 -4.45 -35.04
CA LYS A 122 15.62 -5.75 -34.86
C LYS A 122 14.58 -6.86 -34.71
N GLU A 123 14.93 -8.07 -35.15
CA GLU A 123 14.24 -9.27 -34.71
C GLU A 123 14.54 -9.52 -33.23
N VAL A 124 13.51 -9.80 -32.45
CA VAL A 124 13.60 -9.93 -30.99
C VAL A 124 12.79 -11.12 -30.50
N GLN A 125 13.03 -11.50 -29.25
CA GLN A 125 12.27 -12.54 -28.57
C GLN A 125 11.65 -12.02 -27.28
N ILE A 126 10.47 -12.51 -26.94
CA ILE A 126 9.83 -12.24 -25.66
C ILE A 126 9.48 -13.56 -25.01
N VAL A 127 10.00 -13.81 -23.80
CA VAL A 127 9.73 -15.02 -23.01
C VAL A 127 8.94 -14.62 -21.77
N ASN A 128 7.67 -15.00 -21.72
CA ASN A 128 6.78 -14.73 -20.60
C ASN A 128 6.77 -15.94 -19.65
N LEU A 129 7.47 -15.79 -18.52
CA LEU A 129 7.64 -16.83 -17.50
C LEU A 129 6.45 -16.80 -16.56
N GLY A 130 5.74 -17.92 -16.43
CA GLY A 130 4.52 -18.04 -15.64
C GLY A 130 3.41 -17.22 -16.28
N ALA A 131 3.26 -17.38 -17.60
CA ALA A 131 2.42 -16.55 -18.44
C ALA A 131 0.95 -16.54 -18.04
N GLY A 132 0.45 -17.60 -17.40
CA GLY A 132 -0.96 -17.77 -17.12
C GLY A 132 -1.81 -17.51 -18.36
N PHE A 133 -2.88 -16.75 -18.18
CA PHE A 133 -3.75 -16.30 -19.28
C PHE A 133 -3.43 -14.88 -19.75
N ASP A 134 -2.17 -14.45 -19.68
CA ASP A 134 -1.76 -13.17 -20.24
C ASP A 134 -2.05 -13.09 -21.75
N ALA A 135 -2.58 -11.96 -22.20
CA ALA A 135 -3.02 -11.74 -23.57
C ALA A 135 -2.10 -10.81 -24.38
N THR A 136 -0.90 -10.52 -23.90
CA THR A 136 0.02 -9.54 -24.48
C THR A 136 0.34 -9.83 -25.95
N TRP A 137 0.60 -11.10 -26.32
CA TRP A 137 0.82 -11.48 -27.73
C TRP A 137 -0.30 -10.97 -28.65
N PHE A 138 -1.55 -11.23 -28.28
CA PHE A 138 -2.72 -10.87 -29.09
C PHE A 138 -2.87 -9.35 -29.22
N ARG A 139 -2.43 -8.59 -28.22
CA ARG A 139 -2.43 -7.11 -28.21
C ARG A 139 -1.33 -6.47 -29.04
N LEU A 140 -0.27 -7.19 -29.41
CA LEU A 140 0.78 -6.61 -30.24
C LEU A 140 0.22 -6.21 -31.61
N ASP A 141 0.69 -5.08 -32.13
CA ASP A 141 0.44 -4.69 -33.52
C ASP A 141 1.18 -5.61 -34.50
N ASP A 142 0.78 -5.56 -35.78
CA ASP A 142 1.31 -6.45 -36.81
C ASP A 142 2.81 -6.25 -37.05
N GLU A 143 3.31 -5.02 -36.96
CA GLU A 143 4.73 -4.71 -37.12
C GLU A 143 5.57 -5.39 -36.02
N ARG A 144 5.14 -5.27 -34.75
CA ARG A 144 5.78 -5.92 -33.61
C ARG A 144 5.67 -7.43 -33.71
N LYS A 145 4.52 -7.98 -34.12
CA LYS A 145 4.33 -9.43 -34.32
C LYS A 145 5.29 -9.99 -35.38
N GLN A 146 5.47 -9.29 -36.49
CA GLN A 146 6.35 -9.74 -37.58
C GLN A 146 7.81 -9.90 -37.13
N ARG A 147 8.31 -9.04 -36.25
CA ARG A 147 9.70 -9.08 -35.76
C ARG A 147 9.90 -9.80 -34.44
N THR A 148 8.86 -10.39 -33.87
CA THR A 148 8.90 -10.99 -32.52
C THR A 148 8.62 -12.48 -32.58
N HIS A 149 9.47 -13.26 -31.91
CA HIS A 149 9.10 -14.59 -31.45
C HIS A 149 8.67 -14.49 -29.98
N PHE A 150 7.40 -14.73 -29.70
CA PHE A 150 6.80 -14.64 -28.37
C PHE A 150 6.57 -16.04 -27.80
N ILE A 151 7.05 -16.29 -26.59
CA ILE A 151 7.00 -17.60 -25.94
C ILE A 151 6.32 -17.45 -24.58
N ASP A 152 5.17 -18.07 -24.40
CA ASP A 152 4.54 -18.24 -23.09
C ASP A 152 4.99 -19.58 -22.47
N ILE A 153 5.41 -19.52 -21.21
CA ILE A 153 5.83 -20.67 -20.43
C ILE A 153 5.04 -20.69 -19.13
N ASP A 154 4.41 -21.82 -18.81
CA ASP A 154 3.80 -22.07 -17.51
C ASP A 154 3.73 -23.58 -17.24
N PHE A 155 3.19 -23.96 -16.08
CA PHE A 155 2.88 -25.34 -15.79
C PHE A 155 2.03 -25.97 -16.92
N PRO A 156 2.28 -27.26 -17.23
CA PRO A 156 1.55 -27.97 -18.29
C PRO A 156 0.03 -27.82 -18.18
N GLU A 157 -0.54 -27.91 -16.97
CA GLU A 157 -1.98 -27.80 -16.76
C GLU A 157 -2.53 -26.40 -17.08
N VAL A 158 -1.76 -25.35 -16.80
CA VAL A 158 -2.16 -23.96 -17.08
C VAL A 158 -2.09 -23.68 -18.57
N MET A 159 -1.01 -24.12 -19.24
CA MET A 159 -0.86 -23.94 -20.68
C MET A 159 -1.86 -24.78 -21.48
N GLN A 160 -2.20 -25.99 -21.03
CA GLN A 160 -3.26 -26.80 -21.67
C GLN A 160 -4.61 -26.09 -21.61
N ARG A 161 -4.97 -25.50 -20.46
CA ARG A 161 -6.20 -24.69 -20.34
C ARG A 161 -6.17 -23.46 -21.24
N LYS A 162 -5.02 -22.78 -21.36
CA LYS A 162 -4.87 -21.63 -22.26
C LYS A 162 -5.04 -22.05 -23.73
N LEU A 163 -4.38 -23.12 -24.14
CA LEU A 163 -4.48 -23.66 -25.50
C LEU A 163 -5.91 -24.03 -25.85
N ALA A 164 -6.61 -24.77 -24.96
CA ALA A 164 -8.01 -25.15 -25.18
C ALA A 164 -8.93 -23.92 -25.36
N LEU A 165 -8.69 -22.83 -24.62
CA LEU A 165 -9.42 -21.58 -24.83
C LEU A 165 -9.08 -20.92 -26.17
N ILE A 166 -7.80 -20.90 -26.56
CA ILE A 166 -7.38 -20.35 -27.85
C ILE A 166 -7.98 -21.13 -29.02
N GLU A 167 -8.03 -22.46 -28.95
CA GLU A 167 -8.59 -23.32 -29.99
C GLU A 167 -10.10 -23.13 -30.18
N VAL A 168 -10.84 -22.90 -29.09
CA VAL A 168 -12.30 -22.78 -29.14
C VAL A 168 -12.76 -21.35 -29.44
N ARG A 169 -11.95 -20.33 -29.17
CA ARG A 169 -12.30 -18.91 -29.40
C ARG A 169 -11.72 -18.42 -30.71
N SER A 170 -12.56 -18.24 -31.74
CA SER A 170 -12.14 -17.88 -33.10
C SER A 170 -11.18 -16.68 -33.15
N ARG A 171 -11.48 -15.61 -32.38
CA ARG A 171 -10.67 -14.40 -32.30
C ARG A 171 -9.21 -14.63 -31.85
N LEU A 172 -9.00 -15.64 -31.01
CA LEU A 172 -7.66 -16.06 -30.57
C LEU A 172 -7.06 -17.04 -31.57
N ASN A 173 -7.86 -18.01 -32.03
CA ASN A 173 -7.42 -19.04 -32.97
C ASN A 173 -6.88 -18.45 -34.27
N GLU A 174 -7.58 -17.47 -34.86
CA GLU A 174 -7.20 -16.78 -36.09
C GLU A 174 -5.83 -16.08 -36.01
N GLN A 175 -5.36 -15.76 -34.80
CA GLN A 175 -4.04 -15.13 -34.57
C GLN A 175 -2.94 -16.11 -34.19
N PHE A 176 -3.29 -17.36 -33.88
CA PHE A 176 -2.31 -18.38 -33.49
C PHE A 176 -2.22 -19.52 -34.50
N GLU A 177 -3.33 -20.10 -34.95
CA GLU A 177 -3.34 -21.27 -35.83
C GLU A 177 -2.36 -22.37 -35.35
N PRO A 178 -2.60 -22.94 -34.15
CA PRO A 178 -1.61 -23.75 -33.44
C PRO A 178 -1.15 -24.97 -34.24
N ILE A 179 0.18 -25.13 -34.37
CA ILE A 179 0.80 -26.34 -34.92
C ILE A 179 1.50 -27.07 -33.77
N HIS A 180 1.07 -28.31 -33.50
CA HIS A 180 1.70 -29.15 -32.47
C HIS A 180 3.09 -29.61 -32.95
N THR A 181 4.14 -29.18 -32.25
CA THR A 181 5.53 -29.53 -32.60
C THR A 181 6.13 -30.58 -31.67
N TYR A 182 5.72 -30.61 -30.40
CA TYR A 182 6.13 -31.66 -29.46
C TYR A 182 5.04 -31.90 -28.40
N SER A 183 4.75 -33.16 -28.10
CA SER A 183 3.79 -33.53 -27.06
C SER A 183 4.22 -34.81 -26.35
N SER A 184 4.20 -34.77 -25.01
CA SER A 184 4.35 -35.92 -24.12
C SER A 184 3.24 -35.86 -23.05
N LEU A 185 3.10 -36.91 -22.24
CA LEU A 185 2.09 -36.95 -21.15
C LEU A 185 2.27 -35.83 -20.12
N GLU A 186 3.49 -35.33 -19.93
CA GLU A 186 3.82 -34.38 -18.86
C GLU A 186 4.21 -32.98 -19.36
N ASN A 187 4.76 -32.84 -20.57
CA ASN A 187 5.22 -31.56 -21.12
C ASN A 187 4.88 -31.46 -22.61
N PHE A 188 4.68 -30.24 -23.11
CA PHE A 188 4.34 -30.03 -24.52
C PHE A 188 4.80 -28.66 -25.03
N ALA A 189 4.92 -28.55 -26.35
CA ALA A 189 5.14 -27.30 -27.07
C ALA A 189 4.24 -27.21 -28.30
N VAL A 190 3.60 -26.04 -28.47
CA VAL A 190 2.77 -25.69 -29.64
C VAL A 190 3.26 -24.35 -30.16
N THR A 191 3.38 -24.20 -31.48
CA THR A 191 3.93 -22.98 -32.08
C THR A 191 3.34 -22.71 -33.46
N ASN A 192 3.40 -21.45 -33.89
CA ASN A 192 3.19 -21.04 -35.28
C ASN A 192 4.40 -20.24 -35.82
N GLU A 193 5.58 -20.54 -35.30
CA GLU A 193 6.86 -19.81 -35.51
C GLU A 193 6.96 -18.45 -34.80
N LYS A 194 5.91 -17.64 -34.75
CA LYS A 194 5.96 -16.31 -34.12
C LYS A 194 5.42 -16.29 -32.70
N TYR A 195 4.51 -17.20 -32.36
CA TYR A 195 3.99 -17.41 -31.02
C TYR A 195 4.16 -18.87 -30.62
N SER A 196 4.56 -19.12 -29.38
CA SER A 196 4.78 -20.46 -28.86
C SER A 196 4.23 -20.59 -27.44
N LEU A 197 3.57 -21.71 -27.17
CA LEU A 197 3.15 -22.13 -25.84
C LEU A 197 3.99 -23.32 -25.40
N ILE A 198 4.60 -23.24 -24.22
CA ILE A 198 5.38 -24.32 -23.63
C ILE A 198 4.80 -24.67 -22.26
N GLY A 199 4.23 -25.87 -22.14
CA GLY A 199 3.81 -26.44 -20.87
C GLY A 199 4.95 -27.21 -20.23
N VAL A 200 5.58 -26.62 -19.20
CA VAL A 200 6.70 -27.22 -18.46
C VAL A 200 6.83 -26.60 -17.06
N ASP A 201 7.26 -27.40 -16.09
CA ASP A 201 7.78 -26.84 -14.84
C ASP A 201 9.13 -26.17 -15.09
N MET A 202 9.19 -24.84 -15.16
CA MET A 202 10.43 -24.10 -15.44
C MET A 202 11.57 -24.34 -14.42
N ARG A 203 11.30 -25.02 -13.30
CA ARG A 203 12.34 -25.49 -12.37
C ARG A 203 13.17 -26.63 -12.97
N ASP A 204 12.68 -27.31 -14.00
CA ASP A 204 13.36 -28.30 -14.81
C ASP A 204 13.98 -27.64 -16.05
N SER A 205 15.17 -27.07 -15.86
CA SER A 205 15.90 -26.37 -16.91
C SER A 205 16.33 -27.27 -18.07
N LEU A 206 16.49 -28.58 -17.83
CA LEU A 206 16.91 -29.51 -18.88
C LEU A 206 15.78 -29.70 -19.89
N THR A 207 14.58 -30.04 -19.41
CA THR A 207 13.40 -30.19 -20.27
C THR A 207 13.03 -28.85 -20.93
N LEU A 208 13.12 -27.75 -20.18
CA LEU A 208 12.86 -26.42 -20.72
C LEU A 208 13.79 -26.08 -21.90
N ASN A 209 15.08 -26.37 -21.81
CA ASN A 209 16.03 -26.16 -22.91
C ASN A 209 15.64 -26.93 -24.18
N THR A 210 15.29 -28.21 -24.03
CA THR A 210 14.87 -29.04 -25.17
C THR A 210 13.62 -28.47 -25.85
N LEU A 211 12.65 -27.98 -25.07
CA LEU A 211 11.42 -27.40 -25.62
C LEU A 211 11.68 -26.04 -26.29
N LEU A 212 12.55 -25.21 -25.73
CA LEU A 212 12.94 -23.94 -26.36
C LEU A 212 13.64 -24.14 -27.70
N GLN A 213 14.52 -25.13 -27.79
CA GLN A 213 15.15 -25.53 -29.05
C GLN A 213 14.12 -26.04 -30.06
N THR A 214 13.12 -26.80 -29.60
CA THR A 214 12.05 -27.35 -30.45
C THR A 214 11.22 -26.25 -31.10
N VAL A 215 10.94 -25.16 -30.38
CA VAL A 215 10.23 -23.99 -30.93
C VAL A 215 11.17 -22.95 -31.56
N LYS A 216 12.46 -23.30 -31.75
CA LYS A 216 13.48 -22.49 -32.43
C LYS A 216 13.81 -21.16 -31.74
N VAL A 217 13.81 -21.12 -30.40
CA VAL A 217 14.37 -19.96 -29.68
C VAL A 217 15.86 -19.83 -29.97
N ASP A 218 16.29 -18.63 -30.33
CA ASP A 218 17.66 -18.26 -30.68
C ASP A 218 18.33 -17.56 -29.49
N GLU A 219 19.32 -18.21 -28.89
CA GLU A 219 20.09 -17.68 -27.76
C GLU A 219 20.84 -16.37 -28.06
N THR A 220 21.10 -16.07 -29.34
CA THR A 220 21.87 -14.89 -29.75
C THR A 220 21.00 -13.65 -29.94
N LYS A 221 19.67 -13.81 -30.09
CA LYS A 221 18.76 -12.69 -30.32
C LYS A 221 18.47 -11.92 -29.04
N PRO A 222 18.30 -10.58 -29.12
CA PRO A 222 17.86 -9.80 -27.97
C PRO A 222 16.56 -10.36 -27.41
N THR A 223 16.56 -10.69 -26.12
CA THR A 223 15.43 -11.35 -25.48
C THR A 223 14.94 -10.59 -24.26
N LEU A 224 13.66 -10.21 -24.25
CA LEU A 224 12.96 -9.72 -23.06
C LEU A 224 12.30 -10.91 -22.34
N LEU A 225 12.67 -11.13 -21.10
CA LEU A 225 12.00 -12.07 -20.21
C LEU A 225 11.10 -11.32 -19.26
N ILE A 226 9.87 -11.79 -19.08
CA ILE A 226 8.88 -11.18 -18.17
C ILE A 226 8.55 -12.19 -17.08
N SER A 227 8.66 -11.77 -15.82
CA SER A 227 8.18 -12.50 -14.64
C SER A 227 7.21 -11.61 -13.85
N GLU A 228 5.91 -11.81 -14.07
CA GLU A 228 4.85 -11.01 -13.47
C GLU A 228 4.22 -11.73 -12.25
N VAL A 229 4.80 -11.55 -11.05
CA VAL A 229 4.40 -12.22 -9.79
C VAL A 229 4.55 -13.75 -9.89
N VAL A 230 5.75 -14.21 -10.27
CA VAL A 230 6.03 -15.64 -10.51
C VAL A 230 7.19 -16.14 -9.67
N LEU A 231 8.36 -15.49 -9.80
CA LEU A 231 9.57 -15.86 -9.08
C LEU A 231 9.38 -15.86 -7.54
N THR A 232 8.54 -14.96 -7.01
CA THR A 232 8.18 -14.86 -5.58
C THR A 232 7.61 -16.15 -4.99
N TYR A 233 6.93 -16.99 -5.79
CA TYR A 233 6.39 -18.27 -5.32
C TYR A 233 7.44 -19.39 -5.26
N MET A 234 8.66 -19.15 -5.73
CA MET A 234 9.76 -20.12 -5.70
C MET A 234 10.68 -19.91 -4.52
N GLY A 235 11.15 -21.01 -3.92
CA GLY A 235 12.17 -20.92 -2.88
C GLY A 235 13.50 -20.42 -3.46
N ARG A 236 14.32 -19.78 -2.63
CA ARG A 236 15.60 -19.14 -3.03
C ARG A 236 16.42 -19.96 -4.01
N SER A 237 16.68 -21.24 -3.72
CA SER A 237 17.52 -22.09 -4.57
C SER A 237 16.90 -22.31 -5.96
N SER A 238 15.58 -22.53 -6.05
CA SER A 238 14.91 -22.70 -7.35
C SER A 238 14.85 -21.40 -8.12
N CYS A 239 14.48 -20.30 -7.44
CA CYS A 239 14.37 -18.99 -8.06
C CYS A 239 15.72 -18.51 -8.62
N ASN A 240 16.80 -18.64 -7.83
CA ASN A 240 18.14 -18.27 -8.29
C ASN A 240 18.64 -19.19 -9.41
N ARG A 241 18.25 -20.47 -9.43
CA ARG A 241 18.57 -21.36 -10.56
C ARG A 241 17.86 -20.96 -11.84
N VAL A 242 16.60 -20.51 -11.77
CA VAL A 242 15.90 -20.00 -12.95
C VAL A 242 16.59 -18.73 -13.46
N ILE A 243 16.95 -17.80 -12.58
CA ILE A 243 17.70 -16.58 -12.97
C ILE A 243 19.07 -16.95 -13.58
N GLN A 244 19.80 -17.86 -12.95
CA GLN A 244 21.10 -18.33 -13.47
C GLN A 244 20.94 -19.05 -14.81
N TRP A 245 19.87 -19.82 -14.99
CA TRP A 245 19.57 -20.47 -16.26
C TRP A 245 19.32 -19.46 -17.39
N ILE A 246 18.59 -18.36 -17.13
CA ILE A 246 18.46 -17.24 -18.07
C ILE A 246 19.84 -16.67 -18.41
N LEU A 247 20.65 -16.50 -17.35
CA LEU A 247 22.10 -16.30 -17.34
C LEU A 247 22.85 -17.15 -18.36
N ASP A 248 22.64 -18.45 -18.29
CA ASP A 248 23.48 -19.40 -19.02
C ASP A 248 22.98 -19.61 -20.46
N PHE A 249 21.67 -19.42 -20.70
CA PHE A 249 21.04 -19.72 -22.00
C PHE A 249 21.13 -18.58 -23.00
N PHE A 250 20.73 -17.36 -22.64
CA PHE A 250 20.73 -16.24 -23.59
C PHE A 250 22.14 -15.62 -23.69
N GLN A 251 22.45 -14.86 -24.73
CA GLN A 251 23.67 -14.05 -24.81
C GLN A 251 23.37 -12.57 -24.50
N GLU A 252 22.21 -12.09 -24.97
CA GLU A 252 21.71 -10.74 -24.75
C GLU A 252 20.27 -10.81 -24.21
N CYS A 253 20.07 -10.43 -22.95
CA CYS A 253 18.76 -10.54 -22.31
C CYS A 253 18.46 -9.45 -21.29
N ILE A 254 17.16 -9.15 -21.16
CA ILE A 254 16.61 -8.27 -20.13
C ILE A 254 15.54 -9.04 -19.37
N LEU A 255 15.72 -9.22 -18.06
CA LEU A 255 14.71 -9.81 -17.19
C LEU A 255 13.92 -8.70 -16.50
N CYS A 256 12.69 -8.50 -16.94
CA CYS A 256 11.67 -7.65 -16.33
C CYS A 256 10.90 -8.44 -15.27
N THR A 257 10.85 -7.92 -14.05
CA THR A 257 10.26 -8.61 -12.91
C THR A 257 9.32 -7.67 -12.16
N TYR A 258 8.06 -8.09 -11.97
CA TYR A 258 7.05 -7.35 -11.21
C TYR A 258 6.63 -8.16 -9.98
N GLU A 259 7.05 -7.75 -8.77
CA GLU A 259 6.81 -8.54 -7.55
C GLU A 259 6.69 -7.69 -6.28
N GLN A 260 6.39 -8.36 -5.17
CA GLN A 260 6.25 -7.77 -3.84
C GLN A 260 7.59 -7.55 -3.12
N ILE A 261 7.65 -6.50 -2.29
CA ILE A 261 8.72 -6.18 -1.33
C ILE A 261 8.11 -5.71 0.00
N LEU A 262 8.97 -5.31 0.95
CA LEU A 262 8.66 -4.73 2.26
C LEU A 262 7.76 -5.64 3.13
N PRO A 263 8.23 -6.84 3.52
CA PRO A 263 7.40 -7.78 4.28
C PRO A 263 7.24 -7.43 5.76
N ASP A 264 8.00 -6.46 6.27
CA ASP A 264 8.22 -6.30 7.71
C ASP A 264 7.42 -5.16 8.34
N ASP A 265 6.81 -4.26 7.54
CA ASP A 265 5.87 -3.26 8.05
C ASP A 265 4.45 -3.83 8.21
N GLY A 266 3.53 -3.07 8.82
CA GLY A 266 2.19 -3.57 9.11
C GLY A 266 1.39 -4.00 7.87
N PHE A 267 1.54 -3.32 6.73
CA PHE A 267 0.91 -3.73 5.47
C PHE A 267 1.59 -4.99 4.91
N GLY A 268 2.92 -4.99 4.90
CA GLY A 268 3.76 -6.09 4.45
C GLY A 268 3.45 -7.41 5.15
N GLN A 269 3.27 -7.37 6.46
CA GLN A 269 2.95 -8.54 7.27
C GLN A 269 1.58 -9.12 6.92
N VAL A 270 0.57 -8.27 6.70
CA VAL A 270 -0.76 -8.73 6.26
C VAL A 270 -0.75 -9.28 4.85
N MET A 271 -0.01 -8.65 3.95
CA MET A 271 0.22 -9.18 2.61
C MET A 271 0.86 -10.58 2.68
N VAL A 272 1.94 -10.76 3.45
CA VAL A 272 2.61 -12.06 3.61
C VAL A 272 1.67 -13.11 4.22
N ALA A 273 0.93 -12.74 5.27
CA ALA A 273 -0.03 -13.63 5.92
C ALA A 273 -1.16 -14.06 4.96
N HIS A 274 -1.66 -13.14 4.13
CA HIS A 274 -2.67 -13.41 3.13
C HIS A 274 -2.23 -14.48 2.12
N PHE A 275 -1.05 -14.30 1.51
CA PHE A 275 -0.50 -15.27 0.55
C PHE A 275 -0.19 -16.63 1.20
N ALA A 276 0.28 -16.62 2.46
CA ALA A 276 0.46 -17.87 3.22
C ALA A 276 -0.87 -18.61 3.43
N LYS A 277 -1.95 -17.89 3.77
CA LYS A 277 -3.30 -18.45 3.97
C LYS A 277 -3.90 -19.02 2.69
N LEU A 278 -3.63 -18.40 1.54
CA LEU A 278 -4.05 -18.92 0.22
C LEU A 278 -3.28 -20.18 -0.23
N GLY A 279 -2.23 -20.58 0.48
CA GLY A 279 -1.38 -21.71 0.09
C GLY A 279 -0.31 -21.37 -0.95
N SER A 280 -0.15 -20.09 -1.28
CA SER A 280 0.82 -19.54 -2.24
C SER A 280 1.79 -18.56 -1.56
N PRO A 281 2.55 -18.98 -0.53
CA PRO A 281 3.40 -18.08 0.25
C PRO A 281 4.48 -17.42 -0.62
N LEU A 282 4.81 -16.17 -0.29
CA LEU A 282 5.91 -15.41 -0.88
C LEU A 282 7.23 -15.91 -0.27
N LYS A 283 7.99 -16.73 -1.02
CA LYS A 283 9.08 -17.55 -0.46
C LYS A 283 10.42 -16.84 -0.35
N CYS A 284 10.64 -15.78 -1.12
CA CYS A 284 11.90 -15.02 -1.16
C CYS A 284 11.82 -13.62 -0.53
N ILE A 285 10.63 -13.20 -0.06
CA ILE A 285 10.38 -11.81 0.29
C ILE A 285 11.20 -11.33 1.50
N HIS A 286 11.42 -12.16 2.51
CA HIS A 286 12.22 -11.79 3.69
C HIS A 286 13.74 -11.82 3.41
N GLN A 287 14.19 -12.54 2.39
CA GLN A 287 15.61 -12.56 2.01
C GLN A 287 15.99 -11.35 1.17
N TYR A 288 15.05 -10.84 0.39
CA TYR A 288 15.22 -9.67 -0.48
C TYR A 288 14.08 -8.66 -0.24
N PRO A 289 14.03 -8.04 0.95
CA PRO A 289 12.88 -7.27 1.43
C PRO A 289 12.75 -5.88 0.81
N THR A 290 13.77 -5.34 0.14
CA THR A 290 13.74 -3.98 -0.41
C THR A 290 14.17 -3.93 -1.87
N SER A 291 13.84 -2.82 -2.55
CA SER A 291 14.34 -2.53 -3.91
C SER A 291 15.87 -2.68 -4.00
N GLU A 292 16.61 -2.18 -3.02
CA GLU A 292 18.07 -2.26 -2.97
C GLU A 292 18.55 -3.70 -2.84
N SER A 293 17.92 -4.50 -1.99
CA SER A 293 18.28 -5.92 -1.83
C SER A 293 18.00 -6.75 -3.08
N GLN A 294 16.95 -6.40 -3.84
CA GLN A 294 16.62 -7.05 -5.12
C GLN A 294 17.60 -6.65 -6.23
N VAL A 295 17.97 -5.36 -6.31
CA VAL A 295 19.04 -4.90 -7.21
C VAL A 295 20.35 -5.62 -6.90
N GLN A 296 20.75 -5.69 -5.62
CA GLN A 296 21.95 -6.40 -5.18
C GLN A 296 21.90 -7.89 -5.54
N ARG A 297 20.74 -8.53 -5.41
CA ARG A 297 20.54 -9.93 -5.79
C ARG A 297 20.79 -10.16 -7.28
N TYR A 298 20.21 -9.34 -8.15
CA TYR A 298 20.33 -9.51 -9.60
C TYR A 298 21.78 -9.28 -10.06
N THR A 299 22.43 -8.26 -9.52
CA THR A 299 23.87 -8.04 -9.75
C THR A 299 24.71 -9.21 -9.25
N TYR A 300 24.43 -9.75 -8.05
CA TYR A 300 25.17 -10.89 -7.50
C TYR A 300 25.03 -12.15 -8.35
N LEU A 301 23.87 -12.35 -8.98
CA LEU A 301 23.61 -13.51 -9.85
C LEU A 301 24.22 -13.37 -11.25
N GLY A 302 24.78 -12.21 -11.60
CA GLY A 302 25.54 -12.04 -12.85
C GLY A 302 24.91 -11.13 -13.90
N PHE A 303 23.83 -10.40 -13.58
CA PHE A 303 23.39 -9.32 -14.47
C PHE A 303 24.41 -8.17 -14.46
N ASP A 304 24.72 -7.66 -15.65
CA ASP A 304 25.67 -6.56 -15.84
C ASP A 304 25.16 -5.27 -15.22
N PHE A 305 23.86 -4.98 -15.36
CA PHE A 305 23.20 -3.82 -14.79
C PHE A 305 21.88 -4.25 -14.14
N SER A 306 21.46 -3.55 -13.09
CA SER A 306 20.17 -3.81 -12.45
C SER A 306 19.53 -2.50 -11.99
N LEU A 307 18.23 -2.36 -12.27
CA LEU A 307 17.45 -1.13 -12.07
C LEU A 307 16.08 -1.45 -11.46
N CYS A 308 15.66 -0.72 -10.44
CA CYS A 308 14.40 -0.97 -9.75
C CYS A 308 13.65 0.32 -9.42
N VAL A 309 12.33 0.31 -9.64
CA VAL A 309 11.40 1.37 -9.25
C VAL A 309 10.19 0.74 -8.54
N ASN A 310 9.69 1.37 -7.47
CA ASN A 310 8.44 0.93 -6.85
C ASN A 310 7.22 1.48 -7.62
N MET A 311 6.05 0.88 -7.40
CA MET A 311 4.85 1.26 -8.14
C MET A 311 4.28 2.62 -7.74
N HIS A 312 4.68 3.16 -6.59
CA HIS A 312 4.30 4.51 -6.17
C HIS A 312 5.01 5.57 -7.02
N ASN A 313 6.32 5.43 -7.17
CA ASN A 313 7.15 6.28 -8.02
C ASN A 313 6.83 6.07 -9.50
N PHE A 314 6.54 4.84 -9.90
CA PHE A 314 6.06 4.57 -11.26
C PHE A 314 4.76 5.31 -11.55
N TYR A 315 3.76 5.17 -10.67
CA TYR A 315 2.46 5.83 -10.85
C TYR A 315 2.59 7.35 -10.96
N ARG A 316 3.39 7.99 -10.11
CA ARG A 316 3.47 9.46 -10.08
C ARG A 316 4.31 10.08 -11.19
N ASN A 317 5.42 9.44 -11.57
CA ASN A 317 6.39 10.08 -12.46
C ASN A 317 6.24 9.66 -13.93
N TYR A 318 5.77 8.44 -14.19
CA TYR A 318 5.63 7.95 -15.57
C TYR A 318 4.27 8.27 -16.20
N LEU A 319 3.19 8.25 -15.42
CA LEU A 319 1.87 8.60 -15.95
C LEU A 319 1.73 10.12 -16.05
N SER A 320 1.16 10.60 -17.15
CA SER A 320 0.87 12.01 -17.34
C SER A 320 -0.27 12.48 -16.43
N THR A 321 -0.33 13.79 -16.17
CA THR A 321 -1.44 14.41 -15.43
C THR A 321 -2.80 14.13 -16.08
N ASP A 322 -2.86 14.06 -17.41
CA ASP A 322 -4.09 13.69 -18.13
C ASP A 322 -4.53 12.26 -17.83
N GLU A 323 -3.57 11.34 -17.71
CA GLU A 323 -3.85 9.95 -17.40
C GLU A 323 -4.29 9.77 -15.94
N HIS A 324 -3.68 10.48 -14.98
CA HIS A 324 -4.19 10.56 -13.60
C HIS A 324 -5.64 11.07 -13.58
N ASN A 325 -5.89 12.21 -14.23
CA ASN A 325 -7.22 12.81 -14.33
C ASN A 325 -8.26 11.88 -14.98
N ARG A 326 -7.84 11.05 -15.95
CA ARG A 326 -8.72 10.07 -16.60
C ARG A 326 -9.10 8.96 -15.61
N ILE A 327 -8.11 8.40 -14.92
CA ILE A 327 -8.32 7.32 -13.94
C ILE A 327 -9.22 7.78 -12.79
N ASP A 328 -9.03 9.00 -12.30
CA ASP A 328 -9.83 9.57 -11.21
C ASP A 328 -11.31 9.77 -11.55
N LYS A 329 -11.65 9.82 -12.85
CA LYS A 329 -13.03 9.93 -13.32
C LYS A 329 -13.72 8.59 -13.56
N LEU A 330 -12.98 7.47 -13.57
CA LEU A 330 -13.57 6.15 -13.86
C LEU A 330 -14.45 5.64 -12.73
N GLU A 331 -14.01 5.81 -11.48
CA GLU A 331 -14.71 5.33 -10.29
C GLU A 331 -14.45 6.25 -9.10
N PRO A 332 -15.43 6.46 -8.20
CA PRO A 332 -15.19 7.15 -6.92
C PRO A 332 -14.12 6.42 -6.10
N PHE A 333 -13.14 7.16 -5.60
CA PHE A 333 -11.98 6.60 -4.91
C PHE A 333 -11.53 7.50 -3.74
N ASP A 334 -11.31 6.90 -2.57
CA ASP A 334 -10.79 7.62 -1.39
C ASP A 334 -9.99 6.74 -0.40
N GLU A 335 -9.53 5.58 -0.89
CA GLU A 335 -8.69 4.61 -0.18
C GLU A 335 -7.19 4.93 -0.43
N ILE A 336 -6.81 6.21 -0.35
CA ILE A 336 -5.49 6.72 -0.77
C ILE A 336 -4.34 6.07 0.04
N GLU A 337 -4.51 5.90 1.35
CA GLU A 337 -3.51 5.25 2.20
C GLU A 337 -3.24 3.82 1.73
N GLU A 338 -4.29 3.04 1.45
CA GLU A 338 -4.16 1.66 1.02
C GLU A 338 -3.55 1.55 -0.38
N TRP A 339 -3.91 2.48 -1.27
CA TRP A 339 -3.36 2.54 -2.61
C TRP A 339 -1.86 2.84 -2.59
N GLN A 340 -1.45 3.85 -1.84
CA GLN A 340 -0.05 4.22 -1.70
C GLN A 340 0.75 3.10 -1.02
N SER A 341 0.21 2.47 0.03
CA SER A 341 0.80 1.27 0.65
C SER A 341 1.01 0.15 -0.37
N LYS A 342 -0.03 -0.24 -1.12
CA LYS A 342 0.10 -1.27 -2.16
C LYS A 342 1.16 -0.88 -3.18
N CYS A 343 1.20 0.37 -3.61
CA CYS A 343 2.14 0.82 -4.62
C CYS A 343 3.60 0.86 -4.11
N ALA A 344 3.83 1.16 -2.83
CA ALA A 344 5.16 1.06 -2.23
C ALA A 344 5.65 -0.40 -2.13
N HIS A 345 4.73 -1.35 -1.94
CA HIS A 345 5.03 -2.77 -1.72
C HIS A 345 5.21 -3.59 -2.99
N TYR A 346 5.12 -2.99 -4.18
CA TYR A 346 5.35 -3.67 -5.45
C TYR A 346 6.41 -2.93 -6.27
N ILE A 347 7.26 -3.69 -6.95
CA ILE A 347 8.37 -3.15 -7.76
C ILE A 347 8.28 -3.58 -9.21
N LEU A 348 8.94 -2.80 -10.07
CA LEU A 348 9.35 -3.16 -11.41
C LEU A 348 10.89 -3.16 -11.42
N LEU A 349 11.47 -4.33 -11.62
CA LEU A 349 12.90 -4.60 -11.57
C LEU A 349 13.38 -5.11 -12.93
N PHE A 350 14.49 -4.57 -13.40
CA PHE A 350 15.18 -5.00 -14.60
C PHE A 350 16.56 -5.53 -14.26
N GLY A 351 16.89 -6.74 -14.71
CA GLY A 351 18.26 -7.24 -14.83
C GLY A 351 18.66 -7.22 -16.30
N LEU A 352 19.77 -6.54 -16.63
CA LEU A 352 20.24 -6.40 -17.99
C LEU A 352 21.57 -7.12 -18.15
N ARG A 353 21.65 -7.97 -19.17
CA ARG A 353 22.89 -8.48 -19.73
C ARG A 353 22.86 -8.17 -21.21
N THR A 354 23.39 -7.00 -21.55
CA THR A 354 23.35 -6.42 -22.89
C THR A 354 24.62 -5.63 -23.14
N PRO A 355 24.96 -5.31 -24.40
CA PRO A 355 26.05 -4.39 -24.70
C PRO A 355 25.94 -3.08 -23.91
N SER A 356 27.08 -2.51 -23.54
CA SER A 356 27.14 -1.35 -22.63
C SER A 356 26.36 -0.13 -23.15
N ASN A 357 26.27 0.05 -24.48
CA ASN A 357 25.47 1.12 -25.09
C ASN A 357 23.96 0.93 -24.89
N ILE A 358 23.46 -0.30 -25.01
CA ILE A 358 22.04 -0.63 -24.78
C ILE A 358 21.71 -0.45 -23.29
N SER A 359 22.56 -0.97 -22.40
CA SER A 359 22.41 -0.77 -20.96
C SER A 359 22.37 0.71 -20.58
N LYS A 360 23.21 1.53 -21.20
CA LYS A 360 23.23 2.98 -21.01
C LYS A 360 21.94 3.65 -21.50
N GLN A 361 21.46 3.32 -22.70
CA GLN A 361 20.19 3.85 -23.22
C GLN A 361 19.00 3.50 -22.31
N TRP A 362 18.95 2.27 -21.82
CA TRP A 362 17.91 1.81 -20.90
C TRP A 362 17.94 2.61 -19.59
N PHE A 363 19.13 2.85 -19.05
CA PHE A 363 19.31 3.64 -17.85
C PHE A 363 18.93 5.10 -18.06
N GLU A 364 19.41 5.74 -19.14
CA GLU A 364 19.11 7.13 -19.47
C GLU A 364 17.60 7.36 -19.60
N GLN A 365 16.90 6.45 -20.29
CA GLN A 365 15.44 6.50 -20.43
C GLN A 365 14.72 6.37 -19.08
N MET A 366 15.04 5.34 -18.29
CA MET A 366 14.43 5.17 -16.96
C MET A 366 14.74 6.34 -16.03
N ASN A 367 15.96 6.89 -16.08
CA ASN A 367 16.33 8.03 -15.26
C ASN A 367 15.57 9.31 -15.66
N GLN A 368 15.29 9.48 -16.96
CA GLN A 368 14.42 10.54 -17.46
C GLN A 368 12.98 10.37 -16.99
N ASP A 369 12.45 9.14 -17.03
CA ASP A 369 11.05 8.85 -16.69
C ASP A 369 10.76 8.92 -15.17
N PHE A 370 11.76 8.72 -14.31
CA PHE A 370 11.58 8.60 -12.86
C PHE A 370 12.45 9.55 -12.00
N THR A 371 13.15 10.51 -12.61
CA THR A 371 13.88 11.63 -11.95
C THR A 371 14.75 11.22 -10.74
N SER A 372 15.76 10.36 -10.93
CA SER A 372 16.69 9.91 -9.85
C SER A 372 16.05 9.18 -8.66
N ILE A 373 14.81 8.70 -8.77
CA ILE A 373 14.15 7.86 -7.75
C ILE A 373 14.32 6.35 -8.07
N ILE A 374 15.08 6.02 -9.12
CA ILE A 374 15.45 4.65 -9.47
C ILE A 374 16.61 4.16 -8.61
N TYR A 375 16.52 2.94 -8.13
CA TYR A 375 17.63 2.25 -7.48
C TYR A 375 18.44 1.51 -8.54
N SER A 376 19.74 1.75 -8.61
CA SER A 376 20.63 1.13 -9.60
C SER A 376 21.95 0.68 -8.97
N LYS A 377 22.63 -0.26 -9.64
CA LYS A 377 24.02 -0.61 -9.31
C LYS A 377 24.85 -0.78 -10.57
N LYS A 378 25.35 0.35 -11.11
CA LYS A 378 26.55 0.46 -11.98
C LYS A 378 27.10 1.91 -12.15
N GLU A 379 26.47 2.94 -11.58
CA GLU A 379 26.92 4.35 -11.67
C GLU A 379 27.24 4.99 -10.31
N ASN A 380 28.35 4.57 -9.68
CA ASN A 380 29.09 5.41 -8.72
C ASN A 380 30.28 6.06 -9.46
N LEU A 381 30.05 6.64 -10.64
CA LEU A 381 31.13 7.05 -11.53
C LEU A 381 31.00 8.46 -12.13
N ASN A 382 30.26 9.41 -11.54
CA ASN A 382 30.63 10.85 -11.59
C ASN A 382 29.70 11.87 -10.89
N ASN A 383 28.57 11.48 -10.28
CA ASN A 383 27.78 12.43 -9.50
C ASN A 383 27.98 12.24 -8.00
N ASN A 384 28.99 12.95 -7.47
CA ASN A 384 28.97 13.44 -6.10
C ASN A 384 27.81 14.44 -5.95
N ASN A 385 26.59 13.94 -5.88
CA ASN A 385 25.51 14.62 -5.20
C ASN A 385 25.08 13.71 -4.05
N ASN A 386 25.77 13.90 -2.94
CA ASN A 386 25.36 13.48 -1.60
C ASN A 386 24.00 14.10 -1.26
N ASN A 387 22.93 13.56 -1.83
CA ASN A 387 21.56 13.73 -1.35
C ASN A 387 20.85 12.38 -1.24
N SER A 388 21.60 11.26 -1.13
CA SER A 388 21.13 10.25 -0.21
C SER A 388 21.25 10.89 1.17
N CYS A 389 20.13 11.33 1.74
CA CYS A 389 20.00 11.35 3.19
C CYS A 389 20.30 9.92 3.64
N SER A 390 21.57 9.60 3.84
CA SER A 390 21.96 8.74 4.93
C SER A 390 21.34 9.43 6.12
N LEU A 391 20.18 8.92 6.54
CA LEU A 391 19.75 9.12 7.90
C LEU A 391 21.01 8.81 8.69
N ASN A 392 21.54 9.82 9.38
CA ASN A 392 22.21 9.53 10.63
C ASN A 392 21.11 8.83 11.43
N ASP A 393 21.03 7.50 11.28
CA ASP A 393 20.35 6.58 12.18
C ASP A 393 21.12 6.62 13.50
N GLU A 394 21.35 7.82 14.05
CA GLU A 394 21.49 7.98 15.49
C GLU A 394 20.13 7.55 16.03
N GLN A 395 20.04 6.24 16.28
CA GLN A 395 19.01 5.62 17.07
C GLN A 395 19.06 6.30 18.44
N VAL A 396 18.43 7.47 18.56
CA VAL A 396 18.01 7.96 19.85
C VAL A 396 16.92 6.99 20.24
N LYS A 397 17.27 5.89 20.91
CA LYS A 397 16.30 4.99 21.54
C LYS A 397 15.60 5.84 22.60
N PRO A 398 14.37 6.32 22.35
CA PRO A 398 13.67 6.98 23.42
C PRO A 398 13.27 5.92 24.43
N ASN A 399 13.07 6.35 25.66
CA ASN A 399 12.51 5.51 26.70
C ASN A 399 10.99 5.44 26.48
N ILE A 400 10.56 4.77 25.39
CA ILE A 400 9.15 4.63 25.01
C ILE A 400 8.77 3.17 25.11
N GLN A 401 7.66 2.92 25.80
CA GLN A 401 7.13 1.58 25.98
C GLN A 401 5.83 1.42 25.18
N PHE A 402 5.82 0.44 24.30
CA PHE A 402 4.64 0.00 23.54
C PHE A 402 4.05 -1.20 24.25
N GLU A 403 2.75 -1.16 24.53
CA GLU A 403 2.06 -2.25 25.22
C GLU A 403 0.67 -2.46 24.63
N ILE A 404 0.26 -3.73 24.61
CA ILE A 404 -1.16 -4.08 24.44
C ILE A 404 -1.90 -3.57 25.67
N TYR A 405 -2.89 -2.74 25.43
CA TYR A 405 -3.78 -2.28 26.46
C TYR A 405 -4.87 -3.33 26.69
N PRO A 406 -5.06 -3.80 27.94
CA PRO A 406 -5.96 -4.90 28.24
C PRO A 406 -7.41 -4.43 28.13
N THR A 407 -8.18 -5.03 27.23
CA THR A 407 -9.62 -4.80 27.09
C THR A 407 -10.41 -6.08 27.32
N THR A 408 -11.62 -5.97 27.86
CA THR A 408 -12.48 -7.14 28.13
C THR A 408 -13.23 -7.65 26.88
N MET A 409 -13.19 -6.88 25.79
CA MET A 409 -13.73 -7.24 24.47
C MET A 409 -12.80 -6.73 23.36
N THR A 410 -13.01 -7.20 22.12
CA THR A 410 -12.37 -6.60 20.95
C THR A 410 -12.85 -5.17 20.78
N TYR A 411 -11.93 -4.23 20.98
CA TYR A 411 -12.18 -2.81 20.76
C TYR A 411 -12.08 -2.51 19.26
N ALA A 412 -13.17 -2.01 18.68
CA ALA A 412 -13.18 -1.26 17.42
C ALA A 412 -12.11 -1.64 16.37
N GLN A 413 -12.24 -2.80 15.70
CA GLN A 413 -11.59 -3.01 14.39
C GLN A 413 -12.20 -2.03 13.38
N ARG A 414 -11.72 -0.79 13.39
CA ARG A 414 -12.30 0.31 12.62
C ARG A 414 -11.28 1.40 12.33
N PHE A 415 -11.53 2.14 11.26
CA PHE A 415 -10.77 3.34 10.89
C PHE A 415 -11.70 4.50 10.54
N GLY A 416 -11.16 5.72 10.49
CA GLY A 416 -11.92 6.93 10.15
C GLY A 416 -12.99 7.30 11.17
N HIS A 417 -12.84 6.83 12.41
CA HIS A 417 -13.65 7.19 13.57
C HIS A 417 -13.05 8.41 14.28
N GLN A 418 -13.79 8.98 15.24
CA GLN A 418 -13.27 9.97 16.17
C GLN A 418 -13.34 9.42 17.60
N SER A 419 -12.31 9.69 18.40
CA SER A 419 -12.26 9.32 19.80
C SER A 419 -12.07 10.56 20.68
N ILE A 420 -12.78 10.63 21.81
CA ILE A 420 -12.76 11.78 22.72
C ILE A 420 -12.68 11.30 24.16
N LEU A 421 -11.85 11.95 24.97
CA LEU A 421 -11.78 11.72 26.41
C LEU A 421 -12.92 12.45 27.15
N ILE A 422 -13.61 11.73 28.01
CA ILE A 422 -14.71 12.19 28.85
C ILE A 422 -14.37 11.88 30.31
N ASP A 423 -14.40 12.94 31.12
CA ASP A 423 -14.21 12.92 32.58
C ASP A 423 -12.90 12.23 33.01
N GLU A 424 -11.86 12.37 32.18
CA GLU A 424 -10.52 11.78 32.38
C GLU A 424 -10.53 10.26 32.60
N LYS A 425 -11.63 9.58 32.25
CA LYS A 425 -11.84 8.17 32.56
C LYS A 425 -12.43 7.36 31.42
N TYR A 426 -13.29 7.98 30.61
CA TYR A 426 -14.00 7.29 29.54
C TYR A 426 -13.55 7.79 28.18
N VAL A 427 -13.25 6.89 27.25
CA VAL A 427 -13.02 7.25 25.85
C VAL A 427 -14.26 6.89 25.05
N TRP A 428 -14.91 7.90 24.47
CA TRP A 428 -16.01 7.71 23.55
C TRP A 428 -15.49 7.67 22.12
N THR A 429 -15.72 6.56 21.44
CA THR A 429 -15.38 6.37 20.02
C THR A 429 -16.64 6.34 19.18
N ILE A 430 -16.67 7.24 18.20
CA ILE A 430 -17.85 7.59 17.43
C ILE A 430 -17.60 7.33 15.94
N GLY A 431 -18.58 6.68 15.29
CA GLY A 431 -18.55 6.40 13.85
C GLY A 431 -17.43 5.45 13.44
N GLY A 432 -16.95 5.60 12.20
CA GLY A 432 -15.91 4.78 11.61
C GLY A 432 -16.45 3.68 10.69
N PHE A 433 -15.52 3.04 9.97
CA PHE A 433 -15.77 1.87 9.14
C PHE A 433 -15.04 0.68 9.76
N GLY A 434 -15.76 -0.41 10.00
CA GLY A 434 -15.21 -1.58 10.69
C GLY A 434 -16.05 -2.83 10.48
N THR A 435 -15.86 -3.83 11.32
CA THR A 435 -16.50 -5.14 11.19
C THR A 435 -17.63 -5.35 12.20
N VAL A 436 -18.81 -5.73 11.72
CA VAL A 436 -19.96 -6.17 12.54
C VAL A 436 -20.47 -7.49 12.01
N ASP A 437 -20.54 -8.52 12.86
CA ASP A 437 -20.95 -9.88 12.51
C ASP A 437 -20.20 -10.45 11.29
N GLY A 438 -18.89 -10.20 11.22
CA GLY A 438 -18.02 -10.62 10.12
C GLY A 438 -18.25 -9.88 8.80
N ARG A 439 -19.04 -8.80 8.78
CA ARG A 439 -19.25 -7.94 7.61
C ARG A 439 -18.73 -6.54 7.84
N HIS A 440 -17.95 -6.06 6.88
CA HIS A 440 -17.46 -4.68 6.88
C HIS A 440 -18.60 -3.69 6.60
N ARG A 441 -18.75 -2.70 7.46
CA ARG A 441 -19.75 -1.64 7.32
C ARG A 441 -19.35 -0.41 8.12
N ARG A 442 -20.01 0.71 7.81
CA ARG A 442 -19.98 1.88 8.69
C ARG A 442 -20.72 1.58 9.98
N LEU A 443 -20.19 2.11 11.07
CA LEU A 443 -20.65 1.81 12.41
C LEU A 443 -21.62 2.90 12.89
N LYS A 444 -22.70 2.47 13.58
CA LYS A 444 -23.73 3.33 14.17
C LYS A 444 -23.64 3.41 15.69
N THR A 445 -22.70 2.69 16.28
CA THR A 445 -22.53 2.57 17.72
C THR A 445 -21.50 3.57 18.21
N ILE A 446 -21.76 4.08 19.41
CA ILE A 446 -20.74 4.74 20.23
C ILE A 446 -20.14 3.65 21.12
N GLU A 447 -18.82 3.49 21.08
CA GLU A 447 -18.11 2.60 22.00
C GLU A 447 -17.47 3.42 23.11
N VAL A 448 -17.78 3.07 24.36
CA VAL A 448 -17.30 3.76 25.55
C VAL A 448 -16.31 2.83 26.26
N LEU A 449 -15.04 3.18 26.22
CA LEU A 449 -13.98 2.48 26.94
C LEU A 449 -13.76 3.13 28.30
N ASN A 450 -13.79 2.35 29.38
CA ASN A 450 -13.32 2.77 30.69
C ASN A 450 -11.82 2.48 30.81
N ILE A 451 -11.02 3.54 30.96
CA ILE A 451 -9.55 3.47 30.96
C ILE A 451 -8.97 2.83 32.24
N ASP A 452 -9.75 2.73 33.31
CA ASP A 452 -9.26 2.16 34.56
C ASP A 452 -9.23 0.62 34.53
N ASN A 453 -10.24 0.01 33.90
CA ASN A 453 -10.47 -1.43 33.95
C ASN A 453 -10.57 -2.12 32.58
N GLY A 454 -10.55 -1.34 31.49
CA GLY A 454 -10.63 -1.87 30.13
C GLY A 454 -12.03 -2.32 29.70
N ASP A 455 -13.08 -1.99 30.47
CA ASP A 455 -14.45 -2.32 30.14
C ASP A 455 -14.96 -1.48 28.96
N ILE A 456 -15.68 -2.13 28.06
CA ILE A 456 -16.24 -1.51 26.86
C ILE A 456 -17.76 -1.63 26.90
N GLN A 457 -18.45 -0.48 26.88
CA GLN A 457 -19.89 -0.41 26.70
C GLN A 457 -20.20 0.04 25.27
N ARG A 458 -21.14 -0.66 24.61
CA ARG A 458 -21.67 -0.26 23.31
C ARG A 458 -23.01 0.44 23.50
N LEU A 459 -23.09 1.68 23.04
CA LEU A 459 -24.31 2.47 23.02
C LEU A 459 -24.81 2.54 21.58
N ASP A 460 -25.99 1.97 21.33
CA ASP A 460 -26.66 2.14 20.05
C ASP A 460 -27.22 3.56 19.95
N ASN A 461 -26.77 4.32 18.95
CA ASN A 461 -27.35 5.61 18.64
C ASN A 461 -27.67 5.71 17.15
N HIS A 462 -28.87 5.23 16.79
CA HIS A 462 -29.34 5.23 15.41
C HIS A 462 -29.46 6.64 14.80
N LEU A 463 -29.48 7.70 15.63
CA LEU A 463 -29.65 9.08 15.22
C LEU A 463 -28.34 9.75 14.77
N LEU A 464 -27.18 9.25 15.20
CA LEU A 464 -25.88 9.76 14.73
C LEU A 464 -25.71 9.54 13.21
N GLY A 465 -26.26 8.45 12.67
CA GLY A 465 -26.00 8.05 11.28
C GLY A 465 -24.66 7.32 11.10
N GLU A 466 -24.41 6.86 9.87
CA GLU A 466 -23.24 6.06 9.51
C GLU A 466 -22.18 6.92 8.82
N TYR A 467 -21.13 7.36 9.52
CA TYR A 467 -20.12 8.22 8.90
C TYR A 467 -18.68 7.91 9.27
N VAL A 468 -17.78 8.39 8.42
CA VAL A 468 -16.32 8.32 8.55
C VAL A 468 -15.69 9.69 8.27
N PHE A 469 -14.48 9.89 8.79
CA PHE A 469 -13.65 11.08 8.56
C PHE A 469 -14.35 12.40 8.92
N HIS A 470 -15.14 12.34 9.98
CA HIS A 470 -15.71 13.47 10.72
C HIS A 470 -14.74 13.86 11.83
N THR A 471 -14.96 15.01 12.45
CA THR A 471 -14.22 15.41 13.67
C THR A 471 -15.22 15.72 14.78
N CYS A 472 -14.81 15.53 16.04
CA CYS A 472 -15.67 15.77 17.20
C CYS A 472 -14.92 16.50 18.31
N HIS A 473 -15.64 17.37 19.01
CA HIS A 473 -15.12 18.11 20.17
C HIS A 473 -16.13 18.11 21.31
N ARG A 474 -15.65 17.92 22.55
CA ARG A 474 -16.48 18.07 23.74
C ARG A 474 -16.58 19.56 24.11
N SER A 475 -17.80 20.04 24.30
CA SER A 475 -18.13 21.31 24.95
C SER A 475 -19.13 21.05 26.07
N ASP A 476 -18.68 21.15 27.31
CA ASP A 476 -19.47 20.85 28.51
C ASP A 476 -20.12 19.45 28.46
N ASN A 477 -21.45 19.40 28.41
CA ASN A 477 -22.27 18.17 28.33
C ASN A 477 -22.60 17.75 26.90
N LEU A 478 -22.07 18.46 25.89
CA LEU A 478 -22.30 18.17 24.48
C LEU A 478 -21.02 17.67 23.81
N ILE A 479 -21.19 16.72 22.90
CA ILE A 479 -20.20 16.37 21.88
C ILE A 479 -20.68 16.97 20.56
N LEU A 480 -19.91 17.89 20.00
CA LEU A 480 -20.16 18.45 18.68
C LEU A 480 -19.42 17.63 17.64
N SER A 481 -20.15 17.05 16.69
CA SER A 481 -19.63 16.32 15.54
C SER A 481 -19.76 17.20 14.29
N PHE A 482 -18.68 17.32 13.53
CA PHE A 482 -18.59 18.15 12.34
C PHE A 482 -18.43 17.29 11.09
N PHE A 483 -19.40 17.42 10.20
CA PHE A 483 -19.39 16.86 8.84
C PHE A 483 -19.02 15.36 8.77
N GLY A 484 -18.10 15.00 7.86
CA GLY A 484 -17.77 13.63 7.49
C GLY A 484 -18.56 13.15 6.28
N ARG A 485 -18.43 11.86 5.97
CA ARG A 485 -19.10 11.24 4.81
C ARG A 485 -19.71 9.88 5.12
N LYS A 486 -20.73 9.51 4.33
CA LYS A 486 -21.29 8.14 4.31
C LYS A 486 -20.56 7.31 3.25
N SER A 487 -20.93 7.45 1.99
CA SER A 487 -20.19 6.99 0.81
C SER A 487 -19.25 8.07 0.27
N PRO A 488 -18.27 7.72 -0.56
CA PRO A 488 -17.53 8.70 -1.34
C PRO A 488 -18.52 9.64 -2.06
N GLY A 489 -18.46 10.94 -1.79
CA GLY A 489 -19.34 11.97 -2.35
C GLY A 489 -20.65 12.24 -1.60
N THR A 490 -20.99 11.50 -0.54
CA THR A 490 -22.20 11.77 0.29
C THR A 490 -21.80 12.35 1.64
N LEU A 491 -22.03 13.66 1.78
CA LEU A 491 -21.56 14.47 2.92
C LEU A 491 -22.57 14.56 4.06
N ASN A 492 -22.06 14.56 5.28
CA ASN A 492 -22.85 14.67 6.50
C ASN A 492 -22.97 16.12 7.00
N ALA A 493 -24.01 16.41 7.78
CA ALA A 493 -24.21 17.68 8.47
C ALA A 493 -23.48 17.70 9.83
N CYS A 494 -23.52 18.84 10.52
CA CYS A 494 -23.04 18.93 11.91
C CYS A 494 -24.15 18.47 12.87
N ALA A 495 -23.76 17.84 13.97
CA ALA A 495 -24.68 17.35 14.99
C ALA A 495 -24.09 17.48 16.39
N SER A 496 -24.92 17.81 17.38
CA SER A 496 -24.57 17.76 18.80
C SER A 496 -25.16 16.51 19.42
N ILE A 497 -24.44 15.93 20.37
CA ILE A 497 -24.84 14.75 21.14
C ILE A 497 -24.79 15.13 22.61
N ASP A 498 -25.92 15.08 23.30
CA ASP A 498 -25.95 15.26 24.75
C ASP A 498 -25.42 13.99 25.43
N ILE A 499 -24.37 14.14 26.25
CA ILE A 499 -23.64 13.01 26.87
C ILE A 499 -24.54 12.23 27.84
N ASN A 500 -25.49 12.91 28.49
CA ASN A 500 -26.34 12.30 29.53
C ASN A 500 -27.55 11.58 28.94
N THR A 501 -28.14 12.16 27.90
CA THR A 501 -29.40 11.67 27.30
C THR A 501 -29.21 10.94 25.98
N LEU A 502 -28.02 11.04 25.36
CA LEU A 502 -27.70 10.57 24.01
C LEU A 502 -28.56 11.22 22.91
N GLN A 503 -29.28 12.31 23.23
CA GLN A 503 -30.08 13.04 22.26
C GLN A 503 -29.18 13.69 21.21
N VAL A 504 -29.54 13.53 19.94
CA VAL A 504 -28.81 14.08 18.80
C VAL A 504 -29.59 15.24 18.20
N THR A 505 -28.94 16.39 18.01
CA THR A 505 -29.53 17.58 17.37
C THR A 505 -28.66 18.06 16.23
N ASN A 506 -29.21 18.16 15.02
CA ASN A 506 -28.48 18.73 13.88
C ASN A 506 -28.38 20.25 14.00
N PHE A 507 -27.28 20.81 13.54
CA PHE A 507 -27.06 22.25 13.48
C PHE A 507 -26.24 22.64 12.26
N ASN A 508 -26.13 23.95 11.99
CA ASN A 508 -25.42 24.49 10.81
C ASN A 508 -25.90 23.89 9.48
N GLU A 509 -27.21 23.95 9.24
CA GLU A 509 -27.83 23.52 7.98
C GLU A 509 -27.70 24.55 6.85
N ASP A 510 -26.96 25.65 7.07
CA ASP A 510 -26.71 26.67 6.05
C ASP A 510 -25.98 26.07 4.84
N GLU A 511 -26.63 26.11 3.68
CA GLU A 511 -26.09 25.60 2.41
C GLU A 511 -24.80 26.31 1.98
N LYS A 512 -24.51 27.50 2.51
CA LYS A 512 -23.26 28.22 2.24
C LYS A 512 -22.04 27.55 2.88
N ILE A 513 -22.23 26.73 3.91
CA ILE A 513 -21.15 26.00 4.55
C ILE A 513 -20.83 24.76 3.72
N LEU A 514 -19.67 24.78 3.07
CA LEU A 514 -19.18 23.64 2.30
C LEU A 514 -18.92 22.47 3.24
N ARG A 515 -19.81 21.49 3.19
CA ARG A 515 -19.65 20.20 3.88
C ARG A 515 -18.37 19.53 3.41
N ARG A 516 -17.73 18.78 4.31
CA ARG A 516 -16.38 18.26 4.07
C ARG A 516 -16.06 16.98 4.85
N TRP A 517 -15.07 16.23 4.42
CA TRP A 517 -14.52 15.08 5.15
C TRP A 517 -13.00 15.06 5.06
N ARG A 518 -12.34 14.32 5.95
CA ARG A 518 -10.87 14.36 6.12
C ARG A 518 -10.33 15.78 6.39
N HIS A 519 -11.20 16.65 6.92
CA HIS A 519 -10.81 17.93 7.47
C HIS A 519 -10.18 17.71 8.85
N CYS A 520 -9.49 18.71 9.35
CA CYS A 520 -8.98 18.73 10.72
C CYS A 520 -9.69 19.82 11.51
N SER A 521 -9.78 19.65 12.83
CA SER A 521 -10.38 20.65 13.70
C SER A 521 -9.84 20.56 15.13
N CYS A 522 -9.86 21.67 15.85
CA CYS A 522 -9.52 21.72 17.27
C CYS A 522 -10.41 22.71 18.02
N TYR A 523 -10.72 22.38 19.27
CA TYR A 523 -11.33 23.32 20.22
C TYR A 523 -10.26 24.00 21.06
N ILE A 524 -10.24 25.34 21.04
CA ILE A 524 -9.30 26.18 21.78
C ILE A 524 -10.05 26.79 22.97
N LYS A 525 -9.73 26.33 24.18
CA LYS A 525 -10.45 26.72 25.40
C LYS A 525 -10.26 28.20 25.74
N GLU A 526 -9.04 28.70 25.54
CA GLU A 526 -8.61 30.06 25.88
C GLU A 526 -9.39 31.14 25.12
N THR A 527 -9.81 30.85 23.89
CA THR A 527 -10.59 31.76 23.05
C THR A 527 -12.05 31.31 22.87
N ASN A 528 -12.41 30.15 23.43
CA ASN A 528 -13.69 29.47 23.28
C ASN A 528 -14.13 29.30 21.81
N LYS A 529 -13.17 28.95 20.95
CA LYS A 529 -13.37 28.80 19.50
C LYS A 529 -13.06 27.38 19.03
N ILE A 530 -13.85 26.88 18.09
CA ILE A 530 -13.58 25.67 17.32
C ILE A 530 -13.13 26.12 15.93
N ILE A 531 -11.95 25.68 15.53
CA ILE A 531 -11.42 25.95 14.18
C ILE A 531 -11.49 24.67 13.37
N ILE A 532 -11.97 24.76 12.13
CA ILE A 532 -12.00 23.67 11.15
C ILE A 532 -11.21 24.11 9.92
N PHE A 533 -10.32 23.26 9.42
CA PHE A 533 -9.51 23.56 8.24
C PHE A 533 -9.46 22.41 7.24
N GLY A 534 -9.50 22.79 5.97
CA GLY A 534 -9.22 21.93 4.84
C GLY A 534 -10.23 20.81 4.64
N GLY A 535 -9.75 19.65 4.21
CA GLY A 535 -10.56 18.49 3.85
C GLY A 535 -11.06 18.53 2.40
N TYR A 536 -11.74 17.46 2.01
CA TYR A 536 -12.39 17.38 0.71
C TYR A 536 -13.79 18.00 0.75
N ILE A 537 -14.14 18.75 -0.29
CA ILE A 537 -15.49 19.29 -0.54
C ILE A 537 -16.18 18.56 -1.70
N SER A 538 -15.39 17.89 -2.56
CA SER A 538 -15.85 16.94 -3.57
C SER A 538 -14.75 15.91 -3.82
N MET A 539 -15.04 14.84 -4.57
CA MET A 539 -14.11 13.70 -4.73
C MET A 539 -12.73 14.07 -5.28
N SER A 540 -12.65 15.13 -6.07
CA SER A 540 -11.42 15.58 -6.72
C SER A 540 -10.94 16.95 -6.23
N LYS A 541 -11.56 17.50 -5.17
CA LYS A 541 -11.27 18.86 -4.73
C LYS A 541 -11.15 18.94 -3.21
N SER A 542 -9.92 19.21 -2.76
CA SER A 542 -9.66 19.65 -1.39
C SER A 542 -9.80 21.18 -1.27
N THR A 543 -9.73 21.70 -0.05
CA THR A 543 -9.83 23.13 0.22
C THR A 543 -8.78 23.58 1.23
N ASN A 544 -8.51 24.89 1.28
CA ASN A 544 -7.80 25.57 2.37
C ASN A 544 -8.75 26.49 3.15
N ASP A 545 -10.05 26.30 2.99
CA ASP A 545 -11.05 27.07 3.70
C ASP A 545 -10.97 26.81 5.21
N THR A 546 -11.12 27.87 6.00
CA THR A 546 -11.03 27.87 7.46
C THR A 546 -12.34 28.34 8.03
N LEU A 547 -13.01 27.49 8.82
CA LEU A 547 -14.22 27.84 9.54
C LEU A 547 -13.89 28.09 11.01
N CYS A 548 -14.57 29.08 11.59
CA CYS A 548 -14.45 29.42 13.01
C CYS A 548 -15.84 29.38 13.62
N LEU A 549 -15.99 28.61 14.69
CA LEU A 549 -17.26 28.41 15.38
C LEU A 549 -17.09 28.66 16.88
N GLN A 550 -18.17 29.04 17.55
CA GLN A 550 -18.23 29.04 19.01
C GLN A 550 -18.35 27.61 19.55
N SER A 551 -18.18 27.44 20.86
CA SER A 551 -18.32 26.15 21.55
C SER A 551 -19.72 25.54 21.50
N ASN A 552 -20.75 26.32 21.14
CA ASN A 552 -22.11 25.82 20.88
C ASN A 552 -22.32 25.40 19.40
N GLY A 553 -21.28 25.49 18.57
CA GLY A 553 -21.35 25.17 17.15
C GLY A 553 -21.80 26.33 16.25
N GLN A 554 -22.10 27.52 16.77
CA GLN A 554 -22.50 28.67 15.96
C GLN A 554 -21.31 29.22 15.15
N LEU A 555 -21.50 29.42 13.83
CA LEU A 555 -20.49 30.01 12.96
C LEU A 555 -20.20 31.48 13.33
N ILE A 556 -18.92 31.84 13.38
CA ILE A 556 -18.44 33.20 13.63
C ILE A 556 -17.90 33.79 12.31
N PRO A 557 -18.45 34.92 11.82
CA PRO A 557 -17.84 35.67 10.73
C PRO A 557 -16.40 36.03 11.09
N SER A 558 -15.43 35.45 10.38
CA SER A 558 -14.01 35.56 10.71
C SER A 558 -13.19 35.99 9.49
N GLN A 559 -12.17 36.80 9.74
CA GLN A 559 -11.19 37.19 8.72
C GLN A 559 -9.85 36.53 9.01
N PHE A 560 -9.16 36.12 7.94
CA PHE A 560 -7.88 35.44 8.01
C PHE A 560 -6.83 36.19 7.19
N SER A 561 -5.57 36.08 7.60
CA SER A 561 -4.43 36.63 6.84
C SER A 561 -4.37 36.09 5.41
N GLN A 562 -3.78 36.87 4.50
CA GLN A 562 -3.57 36.45 3.10
C GLN A 562 -2.62 35.25 3.00
N THR A 563 -1.49 35.31 3.71
CA THR A 563 -0.58 34.17 3.85
C THR A 563 -1.26 33.12 4.70
N ARG A 564 -1.39 31.90 4.18
CA ARG A 564 -2.08 30.78 4.82
C ARG A 564 -1.67 29.45 4.17
N PRO A 565 -1.94 28.30 4.83
CA PRO A 565 -1.63 27.00 4.25
C PRO A 565 -2.42 26.75 2.95
N THR A 566 -1.84 25.94 2.07
CA THR A 566 -2.48 25.48 0.82
C THR A 566 -3.53 24.40 1.06
N ASN A 567 -4.34 24.13 0.04
CA ASN A 567 -5.41 23.13 0.09
C ASN A 567 -4.84 21.76 0.46
N ARG A 568 -5.44 21.11 1.46
CA ARG A 568 -5.01 19.79 1.93
C ARG A 568 -6.10 19.06 2.70
N HIS A 569 -5.93 17.76 2.85
CA HIS A 569 -6.76 16.93 3.72
C HIS A 569 -5.90 15.98 4.55
N SER A 570 -6.54 15.24 5.46
CA SER A 570 -5.88 14.27 6.34
C SER A 570 -4.71 14.87 7.14
N ALA A 571 -4.79 16.15 7.48
CA ALA A 571 -3.86 16.84 8.39
C ALA A 571 -4.36 16.71 9.84
N CYS A 572 -3.56 17.16 10.81
CA CYS A 572 -3.99 17.30 12.20
C CYS A 572 -4.04 18.75 12.63
N PHE A 573 -4.99 19.07 13.52
CA PHE A 573 -5.11 20.36 14.17
C PHE A 573 -5.13 20.17 15.68
N ASN A 574 -4.29 20.92 16.39
CA ASN A 574 -4.15 20.81 17.85
C ASN A 574 -4.15 22.19 18.50
N ALA A 575 -4.86 22.32 19.61
CA ALA A 575 -4.87 23.57 20.38
C ALA A 575 -3.57 23.72 21.18
N TYR A 576 -2.99 24.92 21.16
CA TYR A 576 -1.81 25.28 21.91
C TYR A 576 -1.93 26.73 22.38
N LYS A 577 -2.23 26.93 23.67
CA LYS A 577 -2.53 28.26 24.21
C LYS A 577 -3.69 28.87 23.40
N HIS A 578 -3.56 30.11 22.94
CA HIS A 578 -4.56 30.77 22.08
C HIS A 578 -4.41 30.43 20.58
N MET A 579 -3.60 29.45 20.21
CA MET A 579 -3.30 29.09 18.82
C MET A 579 -3.88 27.73 18.41
N ALA A 580 -4.16 27.56 17.12
CA ALA A 580 -4.29 26.26 16.48
C ALA A 580 -3.01 25.90 15.73
N VAL A 581 -2.52 24.67 15.91
CA VAL A 581 -1.31 24.15 15.27
C VAL A 581 -1.71 23.12 14.22
N LEU A 582 -1.54 23.46 12.95
CA LEU A 582 -1.72 22.56 11.81
C LEU A 582 -0.43 21.79 11.57
N SER A 583 -0.52 20.47 11.41
CA SER A 583 0.64 19.64 11.04
C SER A 583 0.32 18.70 9.88
N GLY A 584 1.23 18.69 8.90
CA GLY A 584 1.21 17.75 7.79
C GLY A 584 -0.06 17.80 6.92
N GLY A 585 -0.50 16.62 6.48
CA GLY A 585 -1.57 16.43 5.51
C GLY A 585 -1.04 16.11 4.12
N ILE A 586 -1.95 15.89 3.19
CA ILE A 586 -1.66 15.60 1.79
C ILE A 586 -2.27 16.72 0.93
N LEU A 587 -1.45 17.24 0.02
CA LEU A 587 -1.75 18.38 -0.83
C LEU A 587 -2.54 17.95 -2.09
N GLU A 588 -3.02 18.91 -2.89
CA GLU A 588 -3.76 18.61 -4.14
C GLU A 588 -2.99 17.80 -5.18
N ASN A 589 -1.65 17.76 -5.09
CA ASN A 589 -0.80 16.95 -5.97
C ASN A 589 -0.51 15.54 -5.40
N ASP A 590 -1.27 15.11 -4.39
CA ASP A 590 -1.10 13.85 -3.67
C ASP A 590 0.27 13.69 -2.95
N GLU A 591 1.01 14.78 -2.75
CA GLU A 591 2.23 14.76 -1.93
C GLU A 591 1.91 15.04 -0.46
N PRO A 592 2.44 14.22 0.46
CA PRO A 592 2.46 14.55 1.88
C PRO A 592 3.32 15.80 2.13
N THR A 593 2.90 16.64 3.07
CA THR A 593 3.68 17.82 3.51
C THR A 593 4.22 17.63 4.93
N ASN A 594 5.31 18.31 5.24
CA ASN A 594 5.89 18.40 6.58
C ASN A 594 5.71 19.78 7.22
N GLU A 595 4.94 20.65 6.57
CA GLU A 595 4.69 21.99 7.06
C GLU A 595 3.95 21.99 8.40
N ILE A 596 4.32 22.96 9.25
CA ILE A 596 3.66 23.25 10.51
C ILE A 596 3.21 24.70 10.48
N TRP A 597 1.92 24.94 10.68
CA TRP A 597 1.36 26.29 10.67
C TRP A 597 0.71 26.61 12.01
N LEU A 598 0.89 27.84 12.47
CA LEU A 598 0.28 28.38 13.66
C LEU A 598 -0.80 29.39 13.25
N LEU A 599 -2.01 29.24 13.76
CA LEU A 599 -3.08 30.20 13.62
C LEU A 599 -3.35 30.88 14.96
N ASP A 600 -3.05 32.18 15.07
CA ASP A 600 -3.36 33.00 16.24
C ASP A 600 -4.85 33.36 16.24
N THR A 601 -5.61 32.83 17.21
CA THR A 601 -7.06 33.02 17.33
C THR A 601 -7.45 34.12 18.33
N SER A 602 -6.48 34.79 18.94
CA SER A 602 -6.71 35.84 19.94
C SER A 602 -7.11 37.19 19.31
N LYS A 603 -6.82 37.36 18.02
CA LYS A 603 -7.06 38.61 17.26
C LYS A 603 -8.36 38.56 16.46
N ASP A 604 -8.89 39.73 16.12
CA ASP A 604 -10.06 39.87 15.24
C ASP A 604 -9.78 39.36 13.82
N ILE A 605 -8.59 39.69 13.30
CA ILE A 605 -8.03 39.07 12.09
C ILE A 605 -7.06 37.98 12.54
N MET A 606 -7.42 36.72 12.30
CA MET A 606 -6.61 35.58 12.70
C MET A 606 -5.46 35.39 11.72
N ASN A 607 -4.24 35.31 12.24
CA ASN A 607 -3.04 35.30 11.41
C ASN A 607 -2.40 33.91 11.39
N TRP A 608 -2.15 33.41 10.19
CA TRP A 608 -1.36 32.22 9.95
C TRP A 608 0.12 32.55 9.88
N THR A 609 0.95 31.73 10.53
CA THR A 609 2.41 31.82 10.46
C THR A 609 2.99 30.44 10.22
N LEU A 610 3.90 30.31 9.24
CA LEU A 610 4.63 29.06 9.01
C LEU A 610 5.72 28.92 10.09
N PHE A 611 5.62 27.86 10.89
CA PHE A 611 6.59 27.56 11.94
C PHE A 611 7.86 26.95 11.34
N GLN A 612 9.01 27.49 11.71
CA GLN A 612 10.31 26.98 11.26
C GLN A 612 10.81 25.91 12.22
N THR A 613 11.21 24.77 11.66
CA THR A 613 11.78 23.65 12.42
C THR A 613 13.29 23.60 12.26
N ASN A 614 13.97 23.20 13.33
CA ASN A 614 15.40 22.95 13.39
C ASN A 614 15.63 21.43 13.31
N GLY A 615 15.37 20.87 12.13
CA GLY A 615 15.49 19.43 11.86
C GLY A 615 14.54 18.99 10.75
N ARG A 616 14.71 17.74 10.27
CA ARG A 616 13.83 17.18 9.24
C ARG A 616 12.58 16.59 9.88
N VAL A 617 11.43 17.22 9.67
CA VAL A 617 10.13 16.59 9.88
C VAL A 617 9.82 15.70 8.67
N ILE A 618 9.56 14.40 8.91
CA ILE A 618 9.10 13.49 7.86
C ILE A 618 7.70 13.93 7.39
N PRO A 619 7.50 14.25 6.08
CA PRO A 619 6.19 14.56 5.54
C PRO A 619 5.21 13.41 5.78
N ARG A 620 3.98 13.71 6.21
CA ARG A 620 3.00 12.69 6.59
C ARG A 620 1.56 13.20 6.50
N TYR A 621 0.64 12.27 6.29
CA TYR A 621 -0.80 12.50 6.37
C TYR A 621 -1.48 11.32 7.06
N SER A 622 -2.72 11.51 7.51
CA SER A 622 -3.50 10.50 8.26
C SER A 622 -2.79 10.00 9.52
N HIS A 623 -1.87 10.81 10.05
CA HIS A 623 -1.30 10.68 11.38
C HIS A 623 -2.30 11.18 12.43
N SER A 624 -1.96 10.98 13.69
CA SER A 624 -2.58 11.67 14.81
C SER A 624 -1.54 12.58 15.47
N ALA A 625 -1.99 13.52 16.29
CA ALA A 625 -1.09 14.41 17.00
C ALA A 625 -1.72 14.89 18.29
N ASP A 626 -0.88 15.22 19.28
CA ASP A 626 -1.26 15.95 20.49
C ASP A 626 -0.12 16.87 20.92
N ILE A 627 -0.45 17.85 21.78
CA ILE A 627 0.52 18.78 22.34
C ILE A 627 0.61 18.57 23.84
N ILE A 628 1.83 18.34 24.33
CA ILE A 628 2.17 18.19 25.74
C ILE A 628 3.09 19.34 26.10
N ASP A 629 2.60 20.24 26.94
CA ASP A 629 3.25 21.50 27.30
C ASP A 629 3.62 22.31 26.03
N ASP A 630 4.91 22.47 25.71
CA ASP A 630 5.38 23.17 24.52
C ASP A 630 5.86 22.21 23.41
N THR A 631 5.51 20.93 23.49
CA THR A 631 5.95 19.88 22.54
C THR A 631 4.78 19.32 21.74
N LEU A 632 4.87 19.42 20.42
CA LEU A 632 3.99 18.75 19.46
C LEU A 632 4.49 17.33 19.20
N TRP A 633 3.63 16.34 19.40
CA TRP A 633 3.88 14.94 19.10
C TRP A 633 3.05 14.53 17.89
N LEU A 634 3.69 13.99 16.85
CA LEU A 634 3.03 13.42 15.67
C LEU A 634 3.20 11.91 15.70
N LEU A 635 2.12 11.14 15.70
CA LEU A 635 2.17 9.69 15.75
C LEU A 635 1.69 9.07 14.44
N GLY A 636 2.53 8.24 13.84
CA GLY A 636 2.22 7.49 12.64
C GLY A 636 2.02 8.38 11.42
N GLY A 637 1.13 7.94 10.54
CA GLY A 637 0.81 8.56 9.26
C GLY A 637 1.29 7.71 8.08
N MET A 638 1.05 8.23 6.89
CA MET A 638 1.45 7.64 5.62
C MET A 638 2.44 8.53 4.87
N ASN A 639 3.44 7.88 4.29
CA ASN A 639 4.30 8.46 3.27
C ASN A 639 4.95 7.33 2.46
N ALA A 640 4.47 7.10 1.24
CA ALA A 640 4.97 6.02 0.39
C ALA A 640 6.33 6.32 -0.30
N ASN A 641 6.89 7.52 -0.10
CA ASN A 641 8.27 7.85 -0.49
C ASN A 641 9.31 7.36 0.50
N GLU A 642 8.91 7.18 1.76
CA GLU A 642 9.85 6.78 2.80
C GLU A 642 10.00 5.26 2.80
N ARG A 643 11.20 4.79 3.15
CA ARG A 643 11.49 3.35 3.27
C ARG A 643 10.66 2.66 4.36
N ARG A 644 10.18 3.44 5.33
CA ARG A 644 9.38 2.98 6.46
C ARG A 644 8.23 3.95 6.67
N PRO A 645 7.09 3.47 7.17
CA PRO A 645 6.03 4.34 7.63
C PRO A 645 6.55 5.33 8.68
N PRO A 646 6.05 6.59 8.69
CA PRO A 646 6.39 7.57 9.72
C PRO A 646 6.14 7.03 11.13
N GLY A 647 7.05 7.34 12.06
CA GLY A 647 7.01 6.86 13.43
C GLY A 647 6.40 7.89 14.38
N LEU A 648 7.02 8.09 15.54
CA LEU A 648 6.65 9.13 16.50
C LEU A 648 7.61 10.32 16.38
N CYS A 649 7.12 11.45 15.91
CA CYS A 649 7.87 12.70 15.81
C CYS A 649 7.61 13.57 17.03
N LYS A 650 8.68 14.10 17.63
CA LYS A 650 8.65 15.11 18.69
C LYS A 650 9.14 16.43 18.12
N ILE A 651 8.38 17.50 18.31
CA ILE A 651 8.72 18.85 17.83
C ILE A 651 8.54 19.86 18.95
N ASN A 652 9.61 20.54 19.35
CA ASN A 652 9.52 21.60 20.35
C ASN A 652 9.04 22.91 19.69
N LEU A 653 7.91 23.44 20.13
CA LEU A 653 7.27 24.63 19.55
C LEU A 653 7.93 25.96 19.95
N ILE A 654 8.98 25.92 20.79
CA ILE A 654 9.80 27.08 21.15
C ILE A 654 11.13 27.04 20.40
N THR A 655 11.85 25.92 20.47
CA THR A 655 13.20 25.78 19.89
C THR A 655 13.18 25.33 18.43
N GLY A 656 12.07 24.77 17.95
CA GLY A 656 11.96 24.15 16.63
C GLY A 656 12.62 22.78 16.53
N GLU A 657 13.28 22.27 17.58
CA GLU A 657 13.99 20.99 17.56
C GLU A 657 13.06 19.83 17.21
N VAL A 658 13.55 18.93 16.34
CA VAL A 658 12.81 17.77 15.82
C VAL A 658 13.54 16.48 16.14
N ILE A 659 12.83 15.50 16.70
CA ILE A 659 13.34 14.14 16.90
C ILE A 659 12.31 13.14 16.37
N GLU A 660 12.71 12.25 15.46
CA GLU A 660 11.88 11.16 14.94
C GLU A 660 12.26 9.84 15.61
N TYR A 661 11.27 9.16 16.17
CA TYR A 661 11.42 7.84 16.77
C TYR A 661 10.78 6.75 15.93
N ILE A 662 11.49 5.65 15.76
CA ILE A 662 10.96 4.46 15.08
C ILE A 662 10.01 3.75 16.04
N ILE A 663 8.85 3.37 15.51
CA ILE A 663 7.88 2.53 16.20
C ILE A 663 8.09 1.06 15.83
N PRO A 664 7.81 0.12 16.74
CA PRO A 664 7.72 -1.29 16.38
C PRO A 664 6.69 -1.51 15.26
N THR A 665 6.92 -2.51 14.42
CA THR A 665 5.95 -2.92 13.38
C THR A 665 4.94 -3.95 13.89
N MET A 666 5.13 -4.42 15.13
CA MET A 666 4.31 -5.43 15.80
C MET A 666 4.05 -5.05 17.27
N CYS A 667 2.86 -5.36 17.77
CA CYS A 667 2.54 -5.39 19.20
C CYS A 667 2.04 -6.79 19.56
N GLY A 668 2.84 -7.57 20.31
CA GLY A 668 2.57 -9.00 20.48
C GLY A 668 2.65 -9.74 19.12
N GLU A 669 1.57 -10.40 18.72
CA GLU A 669 1.46 -11.09 17.42
C GLU A 669 0.73 -10.26 16.35
N GLN A 670 0.46 -8.97 16.61
CA GLN A 670 -0.36 -8.14 15.74
C GLN A 670 0.42 -7.08 14.99
N PRO A 671 0.19 -6.92 13.67
CA PRO A 671 0.77 -5.84 12.89
C PRO A 671 0.29 -4.48 13.41
N ILE A 672 1.21 -3.52 13.49
CA ILE A 672 0.89 -2.13 13.81
C ILE A 672 0.71 -1.37 12.50
N ILE A 673 -0.49 -0.81 12.29
CA ILE A 673 -0.77 0.14 11.20
C ILE A 673 -1.27 1.46 11.79
N LEU A 674 -0.44 2.51 11.71
CA LEU A 674 -0.74 3.82 12.29
C LEU A 674 -1.16 4.85 11.24
N TYR A 675 -2.16 4.53 10.43
CA TYR A 675 -2.87 5.54 9.62
C TYR A 675 -4.38 5.41 9.82
N ASN A 676 -5.10 6.52 9.70
CA ASN A 676 -6.54 6.59 10.00
C ASN A 676 -6.92 6.13 11.43
N HIS A 677 -5.94 6.06 12.33
CA HIS A 677 -6.09 5.79 13.75
C HIS A 677 -6.44 7.09 14.49
N GLN A 678 -6.81 6.98 15.76
CA GLN A 678 -6.94 8.12 16.66
C GLN A 678 -6.05 7.92 17.89
N THR A 679 -5.50 9.02 18.40
CA THR A 679 -4.88 9.05 19.72
C THR A 679 -5.79 9.74 20.71
N VAL A 680 -5.77 9.23 21.94
CA VAL A 680 -6.25 9.96 23.11
C VAL A 680 -5.09 10.05 24.10
N LEU A 681 -4.68 11.28 24.40
CA LEU A 681 -3.69 11.55 25.44
C LEU A 681 -4.33 11.42 26.83
N PHE A 682 -3.75 10.56 27.66
CA PHE A 682 -4.15 10.31 29.04
C PHE A 682 -2.99 10.61 29.99
N ASN A 683 -3.28 11.26 31.12
CA ASN A 683 -2.31 11.63 32.16
C ASN A 683 -1.05 12.34 31.64
N LYS A 684 -1.16 13.09 30.54
CA LYS A 684 -0.08 13.85 29.87
C LYS A 684 1.18 13.04 29.50
N THR A 685 1.14 11.72 29.59
CA THR A 685 2.34 10.86 29.43
C THR A 685 2.06 9.60 28.62
N THR A 686 0.78 9.27 28.40
CA THR A 686 0.36 8.04 27.75
C THR A 686 -0.56 8.34 26.59
N PHE A 687 -0.20 7.86 25.41
CA PHE A 687 -1.08 7.86 24.24
C PHE A 687 -1.81 6.53 24.16
N LEU A 688 -3.14 6.58 24.15
CA LEU A 688 -3.98 5.44 23.77
C LEU A 688 -4.24 5.50 22.27
N ILE A 689 -3.84 4.47 21.53
CA ILE A 689 -4.02 4.34 20.09
C ILE A 689 -5.25 3.49 19.83
N LEU A 690 -6.24 4.09 19.18
CA LEU A 690 -7.57 3.54 18.99
C LEU A 690 -7.78 3.32 17.48
N GLY A 691 -8.10 2.08 17.12
CA GLY A 691 -8.29 1.63 15.74
C GLY A 691 -7.14 2.01 14.80
N GLY A 692 -7.48 2.29 13.54
CA GLY A 692 -6.51 2.53 12.47
C GLY A 692 -6.51 1.43 11.44
N GLY A 693 -5.79 1.65 10.33
CA GLY A 693 -5.71 0.68 9.24
C GLY A 693 -6.70 0.93 8.10
N GLY A 694 -7.05 -0.16 7.44
CA GLY A 694 -7.82 -0.20 6.20
C GLY A 694 -8.05 -1.64 5.72
N ASN A 695 -8.61 -1.81 4.53
CA ASN A 695 -8.85 -3.10 3.90
C ASN A 695 -7.57 -3.78 3.36
N CYS A 696 -6.40 -3.12 3.45
CA CYS A 696 -5.10 -3.57 3.00
C CYS A 696 -5.14 -4.22 1.61
N PHE A 697 -5.72 -3.53 0.62
CA PHE A 697 -5.85 -4.04 -0.75
C PHE A 697 -6.66 -5.36 -0.85
N SER A 698 -7.61 -5.55 0.06
CA SER A 698 -8.41 -6.79 0.24
C SER A 698 -7.61 -8.02 0.69
N PHE A 699 -6.38 -7.83 1.19
CA PHE A 699 -5.62 -8.92 1.84
C PHE A 699 -6.23 -9.31 3.19
N GLY A 700 -6.82 -8.34 3.89
CA GLY A 700 -7.52 -8.49 5.15
C GLY A 700 -7.71 -7.11 5.79
N MET A 701 -8.81 -6.91 6.51
CA MET A 701 -8.98 -5.73 7.36
C MET A 701 -8.17 -5.91 8.64
N ILE A 702 -7.51 -4.84 9.07
CA ILE A 702 -6.88 -4.70 10.38
C ILE A 702 -7.57 -3.57 11.11
#